data_AF-A0A7S1FPY3-F1
#
_entry.id   AF-A0A7S1FPY3-F1
#
_cell.length_a   1.000
_cell.length_b   1.000
_cell.length_c   1.000
_cell.angle_alpha   90.00
_cell.angle_beta   90.00
_cell.angle_gamma   90.00
#
_symmetry.space_group_name_H-M   'P 1'
#
loop_
_entity.id
_entity.type
_entity.pdbx_description
1 polymer ?
#
loop_
_entity_poly.entity_id
_entity_poly.type
_entity_poly.pdbx_seq_one_letter_code
_entity_poly.pdbx_strand_id
1 'polypeptide(L)'
;MAQRRNRRGPADDNSSTEAHTSHQSSMGYPEGGGVRKKGKKNRHQKADKKRIDGNEHFINLCWSVLRHVLAVVFASFVLYSCTKSISSPVRQNNNGKHNSPKKRNHRKSGVGGDNTSRTNKNHNPEYEHEHFGPKVYPNILKDLKKNIMNGAKSGQKFLKDHQQFQQKKVTADLEMIAALRSQFKSHPDDPIISFKLANLLRMQNEAFRDEGKYFQESIALFERTLSLFNGRRRQFIATGQKTDVPSVEYDESLKRIGFFDERYIKLESRSVDALISSTHSHLAKTYFNANMYERAIAEFTKALQVYPGDLDALFHRAKTNVIIGNYAIAATDLLKVLENDKLHDFTDAFSSLADILIEDSSAVPGGWDMINSQISQLLHVFHESLKDSSGRQSFESRSNIKSHLFRLHHATHQYFDYINNTKSGWWHLEMSNQFKLDDLPPFNKEAEGKMVSDYVEMFKPTFWDLKVGSTSKTPIFVVGFVCTGVSLLGHILDSHPSISEVGRNSIFSGSLPQIRGSVIKAHYNGYEELKGTVEALANDVVGSMREKWALKVGSETAILFDSPDKFVDAISSNFMNVGFIHYIFPEALILHIYRDPMDTLFHASTGRCGDPVPDYASSFEGLSSLYKGYRTMMDHWEYVLPGRVTHLKYEDLMRDTPTELRKILDKAGLPWDERVNLTARRRKGPFLRTIGYGERYQTYLNKLRDVLGDKVRYDVKI
;
A
#
# COMPACT_ATOMS: atom_id res chain seq x y z
N MET A 1 7.33 36.51 42.40
CA MET A 1 8.23 36.76 43.56
C MET A 1 9.69 36.62 43.11
N ALA A 2 10.64 37.23 43.81
CA ALA A 2 12.03 37.40 43.35
C ALA A 2 13.07 36.71 44.24
N GLN A 3 14.18 36.26 43.65
CA GLN A 3 15.59 36.26 44.12
C GLN A 3 16.45 35.56 43.02
N ARG A 4 17.55 36.12 42.47
CA ARG A 4 18.90 36.43 43.03
C ARG A 4 19.56 35.17 43.64
N ARG A 5 20.85 34.78 43.47
CA ARG A 5 22.13 35.28 42.90
C ARG A 5 23.09 34.03 42.79
N ASN A 6 24.33 33.98 42.28
CA ASN A 6 25.30 34.97 41.77
C ASN A 6 26.36 34.38 40.78
N ARG A 7 27.13 35.28 40.16
CA ARG A 7 28.42 35.19 39.42
C ARG A 7 29.52 34.23 39.93
N ARG A 8 30.39 33.71 39.03
CA ARG A 8 31.83 34.09 38.86
C ARG A 8 32.59 33.29 37.75
N GLY A 9 33.44 33.99 36.99
CA GLY A 9 34.72 33.53 36.42
C GLY A 9 35.80 34.57 36.80
N PRO A 10 36.97 34.73 36.12
CA PRO A 10 37.55 33.98 34.98
C PRO A 10 39.07 33.65 35.20
N ALA A 11 39.89 33.65 34.12
CA ALA A 11 41.37 33.69 34.04
C ALA A 11 42.16 32.36 34.14
N ASP A 12 43.34 32.16 33.51
CA ASP A 12 43.95 32.73 32.28
C ASP A 12 45.19 31.88 31.85
N ASP A 13 45.78 32.22 30.68
CA ASP A 13 47.23 32.15 30.32
C ASP A 13 47.93 30.87 29.76
N ASN A 14 48.48 31.08 28.54
CA ASN A 14 49.86 30.81 28.04
C ASN A 14 50.41 29.35 27.88
N SER A 15 51.32 29.04 26.94
CA SER A 15 51.83 29.71 25.72
C SER A 15 52.86 28.82 24.96
N SER A 16 53.02 28.98 23.62
CA SER A 16 54.19 28.57 22.79
C SER A 16 54.55 27.05 22.73
N THR A 17 55.27 26.45 21.76
CA THR A 17 56.17 26.82 20.63
C THR A 17 55.94 25.85 19.43
N GLU A 18 56.05 26.24 18.14
CA GLU A 18 57.22 26.06 17.23
C GLU A 18 58.01 24.72 17.32
N ALA A 19 58.53 24.09 16.23
CA ALA A 19 58.37 24.22 14.77
C ALA A 19 59.07 23.04 14.01
N HIS A 20 58.74 22.84 12.72
CA HIS A 20 59.46 22.02 11.70
C HIS A 20 59.64 20.49 11.98
N THR A 21 59.96 19.57 11.05
CA THR A 21 60.55 19.62 9.68
C THR A 21 59.89 18.63 8.69
N SER A 22 60.21 18.84 7.40
CA SER A 22 59.85 18.06 6.21
C SER A 22 60.35 16.60 6.14
N HIS A 23 59.66 15.77 5.33
CA HIS A 23 60.32 15.08 4.21
C HIS A 23 59.35 14.72 3.06
N GLN A 24 59.78 15.00 1.83
CA GLN A 24 59.22 14.42 0.60
C GLN A 24 59.95 13.12 0.26
N SER A 25 59.25 12.14 -0.33
CA SER A 25 59.83 11.23 -1.32
C SER A 25 58.71 10.62 -2.19
N SER A 26 59.09 10.19 -3.40
CA SER A 26 58.21 10.12 -4.57
C SER A 26 58.16 8.74 -5.24
N MET A 27 57.15 8.57 -6.11
CA MET A 27 57.06 7.58 -7.22
C MET A 27 56.86 6.10 -6.87
N GLY A 28 56.12 5.40 -7.76
CA GLY A 28 56.23 3.94 -7.91
C GLY A 28 54.95 3.17 -8.23
N TYR A 29 54.34 3.37 -9.40
CA TYR A 29 53.54 2.29 -10.02
C TYR A 29 54.49 1.25 -10.63
N PRO A 30 54.11 -0.04 -10.59
CA PRO A 30 54.22 -0.82 -11.81
C PRO A 30 53.00 -1.73 -12.08
N GLU A 31 52.78 -2.01 -13.36
CA GLU A 31 51.76 -2.93 -13.87
C GLU A 31 52.20 -4.40 -13.82
N GLY A 32 51.23 -5.32 -13.96
CA GLY A 32 51.38 -6.52 -14.79
C GLY A 32 52.30 -7.66 -14.32
N GLY A 33 51.72 -8.71 -13.71
CA GLY A 33 52.43 -9.97 -13.47
C GLY A 33 51.52 -11.12 -13.03
N GLY A 34 51.05 -11.93 -13.98
CA GLY A 34 50.10 -13.02 -13.68
C GLY A 34 50.78 -14.32 -13.24
N VAL A 35 50.34 -14.89 -12.10
CA VAL A 35 50.65 -16.30 -11.73
C VAL A 35 49.38 -17.02 -11.29
N ARG A 36 49.00 -18.08 -12.01
CA ARG A 36 47.97 -19.03 -11.58
C ARG A 36 48.44 -19.83 -10.36
N LYS A 37 47.71 -19.77 -9.25
CA LYS A 37 47.65 -20.87 -8.27
C LYS A 37 46.21 -21.33 -8.05
N LYS A 38 45.97 -22.63 -8.25
CA LYS A 38 44.69 -23.31 -8.03
C LYS A 38 44.38 -23.41 -6.52
N GLY A 39 43.09 -23.37 -6.19
CA GLY A 39 42.56 -24.11 -5.03
C GLY A 39 42.32 -23.32 -3.73
N LYS A 40 41.13 -22.69 -3.62
CA LYS A 40 40.31 -22.63 -2.38
C LYS A 40 38.90 -22.05 -2.61
N LYS A 41 38.20 -22.48 -3.67
CA LYS A 41 36.72 -22.35 -3.74
C LYS A 41 36.09 -23.53 -3.02
N ASN A 42 35.40 -23.27 -1.90
CA ASN A 42 34.29 -24.04 -1.29
C ASN A 42 34.26 -23.88 0.25
N ARG A 43 33.75 -22.75 0.75
CA ARG A 43 33.17 -22.67 2.11
C ARG A 43 31.98 -21.71 2.20
N HIS A 44 32.02 -20.52 1.58
CA HIS A 44 30.89 -19.59 1.61
C HIS A 44 29.69 -19.98 0.74
N GLN A 45 29.88 -20.53 -0.47
CA GLN A 45 28.75 -21.02 -1.30
C GLN A 45 27.96 -22.20 -0.67
N LYS A 46 28.45 -22.83 0.40
CA LYS A 46 27.70 -23.82 1.20
C LYS A 46 26.85 -23.19 2.32
N ALA A 47 27.04 -21.92 2.65
CA ALA A 47 26.22 -21.19 3.62
C ALA A 47 24.93 -20.68 2.98
N ASP A 48 25.02 -20.02 1.82
CA ASP A 48 23.83 -19.46 1.16
C ASP A 48 22.97 -20.55 0.50
N LYS A 49 23.58 -21.63 0.00
CA LYS A 49 22.80 -22.79 -0.47
C LYS A 49 21.99 -23.43 0.67
N LYS A 50 22.54 -23.53 1.88
CA LYS A 50 21.78 -23.94 3.08
C LYS A 50 20.61 -23.01 3.43
N ARG A 51 20.67 -21.73 3.05
CA ARG A 51 19.60 -20.74 3.31
C ARG A 51 18.50 -20.78 2.26
N ILE A 52 18.84 -21.10 1.01
CA ILE A 52 17.90 -21.34 -0.10
C ILE A 52 17.21 -22.70 0.07
N ASP A 53 18.01 -23.76 0.35
CA ASP A 53 17.48 -25.05 0.80
C ASP A 53 16.52 -24.78 1.97
N GLY A 54 16.88 -23.91 2.92
CA GLY A 54 16.07 -23.53 4.08
C GLY A 54 14.58 -23.25 3.86
N ASN A 55 14.13 -22.67 2.74
CA ASN A 55 12.69 -22.43 2.50
C ASN A 55 11.95 -23.62 1.88
N GLU A 56 12.56 -24.36 0.94
CA GLU A 56 11.98 -25.62 0.46
C GLU A 56 12.11 -26.73 1.51
N HIS A 57 13.18 -26.73 2.31
CA HIS A 57 13.32 -27.56 3.49
C HIS A 57 12.36 -27.12 4.58
N PHE A 58 12.04 -25.83 4.77
CA PHE A 58 11.01 -25.40 5.73
C PHE A 58 9.63 -25.88 5.28
N ILE A 59 9.26 -25.76 4.00
CA ILE A 59 8.01 -26.31 3.48
C ILE A 59 8.00 -27.85 3.61
N ASN A 60 9.06 -28.55 3.21
CA ASN A 60 9.15 -30.01 3.32
C ASN A 60 9.29 -30.51 4.77
N LEU A 61 9.85 -29.70 5.68
CA LEU A 61 9.91 -29.97 7.12
C LEU A 61 8.55 -29.71 7.76
N CYS A 62 7.83 -28.66 7.38
CA CYS A 62 6.42 -28.47 7.75
C CYS A 62 5.57 -29.65 7.24
N TRP A 63 5.77 -30.15 6.01
CA TRP A 63 5.11 -31.38 5.55
C TRP A 63 5.55 -32.64 6.31
N SER A 64 6.83 -32.76 6.68
CA SER A 64 7.35 -33.91 7.45
C SER A 64 6.86 -33.90 8.90
N VAL A 65 6.85 -32.72 9.53
CA VAL A 65 6.33 -32.46 10.87
C VAL A 65 4.81 -32.64 10.88
N LEU A 66 4.08 -32.10 9.90
CA LEU A 66 2.64 -32.32 9.78
C LEU A 66 2.33 -33.82 9.60
N ARG A 67 3.14 -34.56 8.82
CA ARG A 67 3.04 -36.03 8.73
C ARG A 67 3.37 -36.73 10.06
N HIS A 68 4.35 -36.27 10.83
CA HIS A 68 4.68 -36.87 12.14
C HIS A 68 3.65 -36.52 13.22
N VAL A 69 3.16 -35.28 13.27
CA VAL A 69 2.07 -34.86 14.16
C VAL A 69 0.80 -35.64 13.82
N LEU A 70 0.44 -35.75 12.53
CA LEU A 70 -0.68 -36.60 12.10
C LEU A 70 -0.45 -38.06 12.45
N ALA A 71 0.76 -38.61 12.29
CA ALA A 71 1.07 -40.01 12.63
C ALA A 71 1.05 -40.29 14.14
N VAL A 72 1.52 -39.36 14.98
CA VAL A 72 1.46 -39.47 16.44
C VAL A 72 0.01 -39.34 16.91
N VAL A 73 -0.75 -38.39 16.37
CA VAL A 73 -2.20 -38.27 16.63
C VAL A 73 -2.94 -39.54 16.18
N PHE A 74 -2.63 -40.10 15.00
CA PHE A 74 -3.21 -41.38 14.55
C PHE A 74 -2.81 -42.56 15.44
N ALA A 75 -1.55 -42.65 15.87
CA ALA A 75 -1.09 -43.71 16.76
C ALA A 75 -1.79 -43.64 18.12
N SER A 76 -1.97 -42.43 18.68
CA SER A 76 -2.78 -42.21 19.89
C SER A 76 -4.26 -42.56 19.68
N PHE A 77 -4.83 -42.25 18.51
CA PHE A 77 -6.23 -42.57 18.19
C PHE A 77 -6.46 -44.07 17.95
N VAL A 78 -5.48 -44.79 17.37
CA VAL A 78 -5.51 -46.25 17.19
C VAL A 78 -5.36 -46.97 18.53
N LEU A 79 -4.45 -46.53 19.41
CA LEU A 79 -4.34 -47.05 20.78
C LEU A 79 -5.62 -46.82 21.60
N TYR A 80 -6.26 -45.66 21.44
CA TYR A 80 -7.56 -45.36 22.07
C TYR A 80 -8.71 -46.20 21.49
N SER A 81 -8.69 -46.49 20.18
CA SER A 81 -9.73 -47.28 19.50
C SER A 81 -9.62 -48.79 19.76
N CYS A 82 -8.41 -49.33 19.98
CA CYS A 82 -8.20 -50.76 20.25
C CYS A 82 -8.71 -51.24 21.63
N THR A 83 -9.22 -50.35 22.49
CA THR A 83 -9.75 -50.70 23.83
C THR A 83 -11.28 -50.66 23.92
N LYS A 84 -11.99 -50.34 22.83
CA LYS A 84 -13.46 -50.40 22.78
C LYS A 84 -13.99 -51.14 21.55
N SER A 85 -15.02 -51.95 21.81
CA SER A 85 -15.92 -52.61 20.83
C SER A 85 -15.41 -53.90 20.16
N ILE A 86 -15.35 -54.97 20.96
CA ILE A 86 -15.85 -56.28 20.49
C ILE A 86 -17.37 -56.17 20.26
N SER A 87 -17.92 -56.99 19.36
CA SER A 87 -19.35 -57.17 19.00
C SER A 87 -19.94 -56.23 17.93
N SER A 88 -20.04 -56.79 16.72
CA SER A 88 -21.11 -56.58 15.73
C SER A 88 -22.16 -57.72 15.91
N PRO A 89 -23.34 -57.83 15.21
CA PRO A 89 -23.47 -57.71 13.75
C PRO A 89 -24.82 -57.18 13.14
N VAL A 90 -24.69 -56.51 11.98
CA VAL A 90 -25.35 -56.78 10.67
C VAL A 90 -26.89 -56.92 10.54
N ARG A 91 -27.49 -56.13 9.62
CA ARG A 91 -28.37 -56.65 8.53
C ARG A 91 -28.49 -55.71 7.31
N GLN A 92 -28.84 -56.29 6.16
CA GLN A 92 -28.84 -55.71 4.81
C GLN A 92 -30.26 -55.24 4.39
N ASN A 93 -30.42 -54.33 3.41
CA ASN A 93 -30.55 -54.65 1.95
C ASN A 93 -31.40 -53.64 1.11
N ASN A 94 -30.90 -53.35 -0.11
CA ASN A 94 -31.59 -53.20 -1.41
C ASN A 94 -32.67 -52.13 -1.77
N ASN A 95 -32.34 -51.42 -2.88
CA ASN A 95 -33.11 -51.15 -4.12
C ASN A 95 -34.26 -50.12 -4.21
N GLY A 96 -34.22 -49.33 -5.30
CA GLY A 96 -35.39 -48.62 -5.87
C GLY A 96 -35.05 -47.54 -6.92
N LYS A 97 -35.28 -47.81 -8.22
CA LYS A 97 -35.27 -46.80 -9.31
C LYS A 97 -36.71 -46.42 -9.68
N HIS A 98 -37.00 -45.15 -10.02
CA HIS A 98 -37.52 -44.75 -11.34
C HIS A 98 -37.98 -43.28 -11.52
N ASN A 99 -37.70 -42.78 -12.73
CA ASN A 99 -38.50 -41.90 -13.63
C ASN A 99 -38.94 -40.46 -13.25
N SER A 100 -38.67 -39.59 -14.23
CA SER A 100 -39.23 -38.25 -14.44
C SER A 100 -40.32 -38.23 -15.54
N PRO A 101 -41.14 -37.16 -15.61
CA PRO A 101 -41.82 -36.76 -16.85
C PRO A 101 -41.53 -35.31 -17.29
N LYS A 102 -42.06 -34.92 -18.47
CA LYS A 102 -41.63 -33.76 -19.28
C LYS A 102 -42.52 -32.50 -19.16
N LYS A 103 -41.88 -31.35 -19.41
CA LYS A 103 -42.34 -30.08 -20.04
C LYS A 103 -43.85 -29.83 -20.28
N ARG A 104 -44.29 -28.58 -20.00
CA ARG A 104 -45.25 -27.84 -20.84
C ARG A 104 -44.96 -26.32 -20.86
N ASN A 105 -45.30 -25.66 -21.97
CA ASN A 105 -45.08 -24.22 -22.22
C ASN A 105 -46.31 -23.38 -21.79
N HIS A 106 -46.09 -22.09 -21.48
CA HIS A 106 -47.05 -21.03 -21.82
C HIS A 106 -46.33 -19.72 -22.22
N ARG A 107 -47.04 -18.83 -22.93
CA ARG A 107 -46.53 -17.66 -23.69
C ARG A 107 -47.65 -16.61 -23.79
N LYS A 108 -47.30 -15.32 -24.02
CA LYS A 108 -48.16 -14.10 -24.08
C LYS A 108 -48.56 -13.57 -22.69
N SER A 109 -48.79 -12.28 -22.43
CA SER A 109 -48.72 -10.98 -23.17
C SER A 109 -48.66 -9.87 -22.07
N GLY A 110 -48.18 -8.62 -22.23
CA GLY A 110 -48.38 -7.60 -23.27
C GLY A 110 -49.28 -6.46 -22.72
N VAL A 111 -49.04 -5.20 -23.12
CA VAL A 111 -49.66 -3.93 -22.59
C VAL A 111 -49.05 -3.43 -21.26
N GLY A 112 -48.73 -2.16 -21.01
CA GLY A 112 -48.77 -0.92 -21.82
C GLY A 112 -49.44 0.27 -21.08
N GLY A 113 -48.77 1.43 -20.96
CA GLY A 113 -49.38 2.65 -20.39
C GLY A 113 -48.39 3.71 -19.88
N ASP A 114 -48.48 4.92 -20.45
CA ASP A 114 -47.69 6.12 -20.10
C ASP A 114 -48.20 6.84 -18.82
N ASN A 115 -47.36 7.61 -18.11
CA ASN A 115 -47.29 9.07 -18.33
C ASN A 115 -46.26 9.86 -17.48
N THR A 116 -45.61 10.80 -18.19
CA THR A 116 -44.98 12.08 -17.81
C THR A 116 -44.90 12.57 -16.35
N SER A 117 -43.72 13.10 -16.00
CA SER A 117 -43.59 14.45 -15.42
C SER A 117 -42.33 15.17 -15.95
N ARG A 118 -42.44 16.50 -16.18
CA ARG A 118 -41.38 17.37 -16.73
C ARG A 118 -40.84 18.30 -15.65
N THR A 119 -39.51 18.42 -15.55
CA THR A 119 -38.67 19.61 -15.26
C THR A 119 -37.25 19.10 -14.92
N ASN A 120 -36.13 19.74 -15.23
CA ASN A 120 -35.88 21.12 -15.67
C ASN A 120 -34.71 21.14 -16.67
N LYS A 121 -34.78 21.92 -17.77
CA LYS A 121 -33.69 22.02 -18.75
C LYS A 121 -32.81 23.24 -18.46
N ASN A 122 -31.68 23.05 -17.79
CA ASN A 122 -30.57 23.99 -17.92
C ASN A 122 -29.85 23.73 -19.25
N HIS A 123 -29.64 24.78 -20.04
CA HIS A 123 -28.83 24.69 -21.25
C HIS A 123 -27.38 24.39 -20.88
N ASN A 124 -26.88 23.26 -21.37
CA ASN A 124 -25.46 22.98 -21.47
C ASN A 124 -25.11 23.14 -22.96
N PRO A 125 -24.10 23.95 -23.36
CA PRO A 125 -23.70 24.02 -24.76
C PRO A 125 -23.23 22.64 -25.23
N GLU A 126 -23.62 22.24 -26.44
CA GLU A 126 -23.29 20.94 -27.02
C GLU A 126 -21.80 20.89 -27.42
N TYR A 127 -20.92 20.66 -26.44
CA TYR A 127 -19.58 20.16 -26.71
C TYR A 127 -19.68 18.77 -27.32
N GLU A 128 -19.36 18.65 -28.61
CA GLU A 128 -19.44 17.39 -29.36
C GLU A 128 -18.64 16.28 -28.65
N HIS A 129 -19.35 15.29 -28.13
CA HIS A 129 -18.79 14.15 -27.39
C HIS A 129 -17.93 13.19 -28.25
N GLU A 130 -17.54 13.59 -29.46
CA GLU A 130 -16.83 12.77 -30.45
C GLU A 130 -15.34 12.59 -30.09
N HIS A 131 -14.67 13.59 -29.50
CA HIS A 131 -13.20 13.63 -29.35
C HIS A 131 -12.59 12.65 -28.32
N PHE A 132 -13.39 12.01 -27.48
CA PHE A 132 -12.91 11.04 -26.46
C PHE A 132 -13.56 9.65 -26.60
N GLY A 133 -14.27 9.39 -27.71
CA GLY A 133 -15.04 8.17 -27.89
C GLY A 133 -14.27 7.02 -28.58
N PRO A 134 -14.78 5.78 -28.52
CA PRO A 134 -14.23 4.64 -29.27
C PRO A 134 -14.13 4.86 -30.79
N LYS A 135 -14.88 5.82 -31.33
CA LYS A 135 -14.83 6.25 -32.74
C LYS A 135 -13.45 6.80 -33.16
N VAL A 136 -12.68 7.37 -32.23
CA VAL A 136 -11.39 8.04 -32.50
C VAL A 136 -10.24 7.04 -32.66
N TYR A 137 -10.35 5.86 -32.04
CA TYR A 137 -9.24 4.89 -31.96
C TYR A 137 -9.56 3.48 -32.55
N PRO A 138 -10.22 3.35 -33.72
CA PRO A 138 -10.75 2.06 -34.19
C PRO A 138 -9.67 1.02 -34.55
N ASN A 139 -8.50 1.46 -35.05
CA ASN A 139 -7.44 0.54 -35.47
C ASN A 139 -6.67 -0.05 -34.27
N ILE A 140 -6.48 0.73 -33.19
CA ILE A 140 -5.79 0.31 -31.96
C ILE A 140 -6.48 -0.92 -31.34
N LEU A 141 -7.82 -0.95 -31.41
CA LEU A 141 -8.65 -2.05 -30.91
C LEU A 141 -8.35 -3.41 -31.58
N LYS A 142 -7.84 -3.40 -32.81
CA LYS A 142 -7.58 -4.59 -33.63
C LYS A 142 -6.19 -5.16 -33.33
N ASP A 143 -5.20 -4.30 -33.18
CA ASP A 143 -3.81 -4.69 -32.93
C ASP A 143 -3.56 -5.09 -31.47
N LEU A 144 -4.16 -4.40 -30.48
CA LEU A 144 -4.12 -4.83 -29.07
C LEU A 144 -4.71 -6.23 -28.90
N LYS A 145 -5.92 -6.49 -29.43
CA LYS A 145 -6.58 -7.81 -29.36
C LYS A 145 -5.77 -8.91 -30.06
N LYS A 146 -5.04 -8.58 -31.13
CA LYS A 146 -4.16 -9.52 -31.84
C LYS A 146 -2.90 -9.87 -31.06
N ASN A 147 -2.33 -8.91 -30.31
CA ASN A 147 -1.18 -9.15 -29.44
C ASN A 147 -1.56 -9.98 -28.19
N ILE A 148 -2.73 -9.71 -27.59
CA ILE A 148 -3.26 -10.45 -26.43
C ILE A 148 -3.37 -11.96 -26.71
N MET A 149 -3.83 -12.35 -27.90
CA MET A 149 -4.00 -13.77 -28.28
C MET A 149 -2.68 -14.57 -28.35
N ASN A 150 -1.53 -13.91 -28.40
CA ASN A 150 -0.22 -14.56 -28.57
C ASN A 150 0.58 -14.72 -27.25
N GLY A 151 0.12 -14.14 -26.13
CA GLY A 151 0.89 -14.07 -24.87
C GLY A 151 0.91 -15.33 -23.99
N ALA A 152 0.14 -16.37 -24.32
CA ALA A 152 -0.25 -17.43 -23.37
C ALA A 152 0.79 -18.56 -23.11
N LYS A 153 2.11 -18.35 -23.35
CA LYS A 153 3.13 -19.42 -23.19
C LYS A 153 4.38 -19.07 -22.37
N SER A 154 4.55 -17.83 -21.90
CA SER A 154 5.75 -17.36 -21.17
C SER A 154 5.52 -17.08 -19.67
N GLY A 155 4.26 -17.00 -19.22
CA GLY A 155 3.87 -16.43 -17.92
C GLY A 155 4.54 -17.03 -16.68
N GLN A 156 4.65 -18.35 -16.57
CA GLN A 156 5.24 -18.98 -15.37
C GLN A 156 6.73 -18.73 -15.21
N LYS A 157 7.48 -18.61 -16.32
CA LYS A 157 8.90 -18.23 -16.27
C LYS A 157 9.04 -16.77 -15.84
N PHE A 158 8.28 -15.88 -16.48
CA PHE A 158 8.28 -14.45 -16.14
C PHE A 158 7.86 -14.20 -14.68
N LEU A 159 6.88 -14.92 -14.14
CA LEU A 159 6.47 -14.80 -12.74
C LEU A 159 7.59 -15.20 -11.77
N LYS A 160 8.30 -16.31 -12.04
CA LYS A 160 9.47 -16.71 -11.24
C LYS A 160 10.62 -15.71 -11.37
N ASP A 161 10.91 -15.25 -12.58
CA ASP A 161 11.96 -14.27 -12.84
C ASP A 161 11.64 -12.92 -12.16
N HIS A 162 10.38 -12.47 -12.17
CA HIS A 162 9.92 -11.26 -11.48
C HIS A 162 9.96 -11.41 -9.94
N GLN A 163 9.46 -12.52 -9.39
CA GLN A 163 9.55 -12.77 -7.94
C GLN A 163 11.01 -12.83 -7.48
N GLN A 164 11.88 -13.49 -8.25
CA GLN A 164 13.31 -13.55 -7.98
C GLN A 164 13.98 -12.17 -8.15
N PHE A 165 13.52 -11.33 -9.09
CA PHE A 165 13.98 -9.96 -9.27
C PHE A 165 13.62 -9.08 -8.06
N GLN A 166 12.36 -9.10 -7.62
CA GLN A 166 11.94 -8.37 -6.41
C GLN A 166 12.71 -8.87 -5.18
N GLN A 167 12.88 -10.19 -5.02
CA GLN A 167 13.65 -10.76 -3.91
C GLN A 167 15.14 -10.35 -3.93
N LYS A 168 15.77 -10.31 -5.12
CA LYS A 168 17.13 -9.77 -5.29
C LYS A 168 17.20 -8.28 -4.96
N LYS A 169 16.18 -7.51 -5.35
CA LYS A 169 16.05 -6.08 -5.04
C LYS A 169 16.02 -5.83 -3.53
N VAL A 170 15.21 -6.58 -2.76
CA VAL A 170 15.19 -6.47 -1.28
C VAL A 170 16.57 -6.73 -0.69
N THR A 171 17.23 -7.82 -1.12
CA THR A 171 18.54 -8.20 -0.60
C THR A 171 19.60 -7.13 -0.92
N ALA A 172 19.60 -6.59 -2.14
CA ALA A 172 20.51 -5.53 -2.55
C ALA A 172 20.26 -4.21 -1.78
N ASP A 173 19.00 -3.82 -1.58
CA ASP A 173 18.65 -2.61 -0.81
C ASP A 173 19.08 -2.77 0.67
N LEU A 174 18.90 -3.95 1.29
CA LEU A 174 19.40 -4.23 2.65
C LEU A 174 20.93 -4.25 2.76
N GLU A 175 21.63 -4.81 1.77
CA GLU A 175 23.10 -4.78 1.69
C GLU A 175 23.61 -3.34 1.53
N MET A 176 22.92 -2.52 0.72
CA MET A 176 23.23 -1.10 0.53
C MET A 176 22.95 -0.27 1.79
N ILE A 177 21.88 -0.54 2.54
CA ILE A 177 21.64 0.05 3.87
C ILE A 177 22.79 -0.30 4.83
N ALA A 178 23.23 -1.56 4.87
CA ALA A 178 24.35 -1.98 5.73
C ALA A 178 25.67 -1.28 5.35
N ALA A 179 25.95 -1.15 4.05
CA ALA A 179 27.12 -0.43 3.55
C ALA A 179 27.06 1.07 3.89
N LEU A 180 25.91 1.73 3.67
CA LEU A 180 25.71 3.14 3.98
C LEU A 180 25.79 3.43 5.49
N ARG A 181 25.25 2.55 6.36
CA ARG A 181 25.44 2.66 7.83
C ARG A 181 26.90 2.56 8.23
N SER A 182 27.67 1.68 7.60
CA SER A 182 29.13 1.57 7.83
C SER A 182 29.86 2.85 7.40
N GLN A 183 29.54 3.37 6.21
CA GLN A 183 30.11 4.64 5.71
C GLN A 183 29.74 5.84 6.60
N PHE A 184 28.48 5.94 7.03
CA PHE A 184 27.99 6.97 7.94
C PHE A 184 28.67 6.90 9.32
N LYS A 185 28.95 5.71 9.84
CA LYS A 185 29.72 5.55 11.08
C LYS A 185 31.16 6.08 10.95
N SER A 186 31.78 5.95 9.78
CA SER A 186 33.12 6.49 9.51
C SER A 186 33.12 7.99 9.17
N HIS A 187 32.03 8.50 8.58
CA HIS A 187 31.90 9.89 8.12
C HIS A 187 30.53 10.47 8.53
N PRO A 188 30.29 10.70 9.83
CA PRO A 188 28.96 11.08 10.35
C PRO A 188 28.52 12.50 9.96
N ASP A 189 29.45 13.32 9.46
CA ASP A 189 29.20 14.71 9.06
C ASP A 189 29.16 14.90 7.54
N ASP A 190 29.18 13.80 6.77
CA ASP A 190 28.89 13.83 5.33
C ASP A 190 27.35 13.85 5.09
N PRO A 191 26.79 14.97 4.60
CA PRO A 191 25.35 15.08 4.38
C PRO A 191 24.86 14.23 3.20
N ILE A 192 25.72 13.87 2.23
CA ILE A 192 25.34 13.05 1.09
C ILE A 192 25.16 11.60 1.53
N ILE A 193 26.06 11.09 2.38
CA ILE A 193 25.93 9.74 2.96
C ILE A 193 24.70 9.69 3.87
N SER A 194 24.50 10.70 4.71
CA SER A 194 23.32 10.83 5.59
C SER A 194 22.01 10.86 4.78
N PHE A 195 21.93 11.65 3.71
CA PHE A 195 20.76 11.69 2.80
C PHE A 195 20.51 10.33 2.15
N LYS A 196 21.54 9.70 1.56
CA LYS A 196 21.40 8.42 0.85
C LYS A 196 20.89 7.32 1.78
N LEU A 197 21.40 7.26 3.01
CA LEU A 197 20.92 6.34 4.03
C LEU A 197 19.46 6.65 4.43
N ALA A 198 19.14 7.91 4.73
CA ALA A 198 17.79 8.34 5.10
C ALA A 198 16.75 8.00 4.02
N ASN A 199 17.11 8.22 2.75
CA ASN A 199 16.25 7.94 1.60
C ASN A 199 16.02 6.43 1.42
N LEU A 200 17.09 5.63 1.46
CA LEU A 200 16.97 4.18 1.27
C LEU A 200 16.14 3.52 2.40
N LEU A 201 16.30 4.02 3.64
CA LEU A 201 15.46 3.63 4.79
C LEU A 201 13.98 4.01 4.60
N ARG A 202 13.69 5.21 4.06
CA ARG A 202 12.32 5.62 3.70
C ARG A 202 11.73 4.71 2.62
N MET A 203 12.49 4.42 1.55
CA MET A 203 12.06 3.56 0.45
C MET A 203 11.82 2.11 0.91
N GLN A 204 12.61 1.61 1.87
CA GLN A 204 12.40 0.30 2.49
C GLN A 204 11.04 0.22 3.22
N ASN A 205 10.67 1.25 3.99
CA ASN A 205 9.34 1.33 4.64
C ASN A 205 8.19 1.36 3.61
N GLU A 206 8.40 1.99 2.46
CA GLU A 206 7.40 2.15 1.40
C GLU A 206 7.21 0.86 0.58
N ALA A 207 8.31 0.25 0.15
CA ALA A 207 8.29 -0.92 -0.74
C ALA A 207 7.85 -2.21 -0.03
N PHE A 208 8.21 -2.40 1.25
CA PHE A 208 7.98 -3.65 1.96
C PHE A 208 6.95 -3.57 3.08
N ARG A 209 6.49 -2.36 3.42
CA ARG A 209 5.63 -2.09 4.58
C ARG A 209 6.19 -2.73 5.85
N ASP A 210 7.51 -2.55 6.06
CA ASP A 210 8.29 -3.00 7.23
C ASP A 210 7.86 -2.26 8.52
N GLU A 211 6.57 -2.23 8.79
CA GLU A 211 5.90 -1.62 9.95
C GLU A 211 6.16 -0.12 10.13
N GLY A 212 6.92 0.54 9.26
CA GLY A 212 7.45 1.88 9.54
C GLY A 212 8.67 1.87 10.48
N LYS A 213 9.29 0.70 10.70
CA LYS A 213 10.47 0.46 11.52
C LYS A 213 11.59 1.48 11.33
N TYR A 214 11.79 1.95 10.10
CA TYR A 214 12.87 2.88 9.78
C TYR A 214 12.42 4.36 9.76
N PHE A 215 11.16 4.68 10.11
CA PHE A 215 10.67 6.08 10.06
C PHE A 215 11.47 6.99 10.99
N GLN A 216 11.69 6.59 12.24
CA GLN A 216 12.43 7.40 13.21
C GLN A 216 13.90 7.62 12.79
N GLU A 217 14.58 6.56 12.34
CA GLU A 217 15.96 6.65 11.84
C GLU A 217 16.05 7.52 10.58
N SER A 218 15.13 7.35 9.63
CA SER A 218 15.04 8.14 8.40
C SER A 218 14.78 9.63 8.69
N ILE A 219 13.82 9.95 9.57
CA ILE A 219 13.52 11.32 10.00
C ILE A 219 14.75 11.96 10.64
N ALA A 220 15.36 11.31 11.65
CA ALA A 220 16.51 11.85 12.35
C ALA A 220 17.73 12.06 11.43
N LEU A 221 17.95 11.17 10.45
CA LEU A 221 18.99 11.34 9.44
C LEU A 221 18.68 12.49 8.47
N PHE A 222 17.42 12.67 8.05
CA PHE A 222 17.03 13.82 7.23
C PHE A 222 17.17 15.14 7.99
N GLU A 223 16.79 15.20 9.26
CA GLU A 223 16.97 16.38 10.14
C GLU A 223 18.46 16.71 10.32
N ARG A 224 19.32 15.70 10.55
CA ARG A 224 20.79 15.88 10.56
C ARG A 224 21.30 16.41 9.23
N THR A 225 20.83 15.85 8.12
CA THR A 225 21.19 16.26 6.76
C THR A 225 20.82 17.73 6.50
N LEU A 226 19.62 18.15 6.90
CA LEU A 226 19.17 19.54 6.84
C LEU A 226 20.07 20.46 7.65
N SER A 227 20.47 20.07 8.87
CA SER A 227 21.38 20.86 9.71
C SER A 227 22.74 21.09 9.02
N LEU A 228 23.32 20.03 8.46
CA LEU A 228 24.61 20.06 7.73
C LEU A 228 24.53 20.93 6.46
N PHE A 229 23.51 20.73 5.61
CA PHE A 229 23.36 21.55 4.40
C PHE A 229 23.06 23.02 4.71
N ASN A 230 22.26 23.33 5.75
CA ASN A 230 22.05 24.71 6.19
C ASN A 230 23.34 25.34 6.76
N GLY A 231 24.23 24.56 7.38
CA GLY A 231 25.57 24.98 7.75
C GLY A 231 26.39 25.42 6.52
N ARG A 232 26.44 24.56 5.49
CA ARG A 232 27.10 24.87 4.21
C ARG A 232 26.49 26.08 3.50
N ARG A 233 25.16 26.24 3.52
CA ARG A 233 24.45 27.40 2.96
C ARG A 233 24.89 28.70 3.63
N ARG A 234 24.97 28.73 4.96
CA ARG A 234 25.46 29.90 5.72
C ARG A 234 26.91 30.25 5.37
N GLN A 235 27.78 29.26 5.21
CA GLN A 235 29.18 29.48 4.78
C GLN A 235 29.27 30.06 3.36
N PHE A 236 28.44 29.58 2.43
CA PHE A 236 28.38 30.09 1.06
C PHE A 236 27.93 31.57 1.05
N ILE A 237 26.85 31.89 1.77
CA ILE A 237 26.37 33.28 1.93
C ILE A 237 27.46 34.17 2.56
N ALA A 238 28.12 33.71 3.62
CA ALA A 238 29.18 34.46 4.30
C ALA A 238 30.44 34.67 3.43
N THR A 239 30.67 33.84 2.41
CA THR A 239 31.80 33.94 1.47
C THR A 239 31.41 34.54 0.12
N GLY A 240 30.17 35.04 -0.04
CA GLY A 240 29.67 35.60 -1.30
C GLY A 240 29.45 34.57 -2.41
N GLN A 241 29.47 33.27 -2.10
CA GLN A 241 29.22 32.20 -3.05
C GLN A 241 27.71 32.02 -3.27
N LYS A 242 27.33 31.78 -4.52
CA LYS A 242 25.93 31.46 -4.89
C LYS A 242 25.49 30.14 -4.27
N THR A 243 24.32 30.12 -3.65
CA THR A 243 23.70 28.92 -3.06
C THR A 243 22.81 28.16 -4.05
N ASP A 244 22.41 28.85 -5.13
CA ASP A 244 21.39 28.51 -6.12
C ASP A 244 21.97 28.14 -7.50
N VAL A 245 23.28 27.92 -7.61
CA VAL A 245 23.97 27.60 -8.87
C VAL A 245 23.24 26.50 -9.64
N PRO A 246 22.81 26.73 -10.91
CA PRO A 246 22.11 25.72 -11.69
C PRO A 246 22.84 24.38 -11.68
N SER A 247 22.15 23.32 -11.27
CA SER A 247 22.75 21.99 -11.19
C SER A 247 23.27 21.57 -12.56
N VAL A 248 24.52 21.09 -12.62
CA VAL A 248 25.08 20.51 -13.85
C VAL A 248 24.18 19.36 -14.27
N GLU A 249 23.91 19.30 -15.58
CA GLU A 249 22.80 18.60 -16.22
C GLU A 249 22.33 17.31 -15.53
N TYR A 250 21.00 17.24 -15.38
CA TYR A 250 20.29 16.02 -15.05
C TYR A 250 20.71 14.90 -16.01
N ASP A 251 21.25 13.81 -15.48
CA ASP A 251 21.83 12.75 -16.29
C ASP A 251 20.76 12.04 -17.13
N GLU A 252 20.65 12.43 -18.40
CA GLU A 252 19.65 11.90 -19.33
C GLU A 252 19.83 10.40 -19.60
N SER A 253 20.99 9.81 -19.28
CA SER A 253 21.18 8.37 -19.41
C SER A 253 20.27 7.57 -18.46
N LEU A 254 19.90 8.15 -17.30
CA LEU A 254 18.94 7.55 -16.36
C LEU A 254 17.49 7.60 -16.90
N LYS A 255 17.14 8.59 -17.75
CA LYS A 255 15.80 8.65 -18.39
C LYS A 255 15.56 7.48 -19.36
N ARG A 256 16.61 6.93 -19.99
CA ARG A 256 16.48 5.79 -20.94
C ARG A 256 15.96 4.50 -20.31
N ILE A 257 15.95 4.40 -18.98
CA ILE A 257 15.61 3.18 -18.22
C ILE A 257 14.19 3.25 -17.61
N GLY A 258 13.40 4.27 -17.96
CA GLY A 258 11.96 4.33 -17.68
C GLY A 258 11.55 4.55 -16.21
N PHE A 259 12.47 4.54 -15.26
CA PHE A 259 12.16 4.77 -13.85
C PHE A 259 12.97 5.96 -13.32
N PHE A 260 12.29 6.96 -12.76
CA PHE A 260 12.94 7.89 -11.83
C PHE A 260 13.19 7.14 -10.52
N ASP A 261 14.30 6.42 -10.46
CA ASP A 261 14.72 5.70 -9.28
C ASP A 261 15.52 6.63 -8.36
N GLU A 262 14.85 7.12 -7.32
CA GLU A 262 15.39 8.06 -6.33
C GLU A 262 16.69 7.56 -5.64
N ARG A 263 17.02 6.27 -5.76
CA ARG A 263 18.29 5.68 -5.27
C ARG A 263 19.52 6.13 -6.06
N TYR A 264 19.35 6.55 -7.32
CA TYR A 264 20.44 6.92 -8.23
C TYR A 264 20.52 8.44 -8.51
N ILE A 265 19.85 9.27 -7.70
CA ILE A 265 19.97 10.73 -7.79
C ILE A 265 21.43 11.12 -7.54
N LYS A 266 22.04 11.76 -8.55
CA LYS A 266 23.34 12.42 -8.45
C LYS A 266 23.17 13.72 -7.66
N LEU A 267 23.42 13.64 -6.35
CA LEU A 267 23.28 14.75 -5.41
C LEU A 267 24.48 15.70 -5.47
N GLU A 268 25.64 15.17 -5.86
CA GLU A 268 26.93 15.84 -5.85
C GLU A 268 27.04 16.98 -6.88
N SER A 269 26.17 16.99 -7.90
CA SER A 269 26.08 18.06 -8.91
C SER A 269 24.97 19.10 -8.65
N ARG A 270 24.25 18.99 -7.53
CA ARG A 270 23.15 19.90 -7.17
C ARG A 270 23.62 21.10 -6.34
N SER A 271 22.90 22.21 -6.46
CA SER A 271 23.11 23.40 -5.63
C SER A 271 22.80 23.10 -4.16
N VAL A 272 23.32 23.92 -3.24
CA VAL A 272 23.05 23.74 -1.79
C VAL A 272 21.55 23.97 -1.52
N ASP A 273 20.93 24.91 -2.20
CA ASP A 273 19.49 25.20 -2.06
C ASP A 273 18.63 24.08 -2.65
N ALA A 274 19.01 23.49 -3.78
CA ALA A 274 18.35 22.32 -4.36
C ALA A 274 18.51 21.07 -3.49
N LEU A 275 19.63 20.91 -2.79
CA LEU A 275 19.85 19.84 -1.82
C LEU A 275 18.99 20.02 -0.56
N ILE A 276 18.88 21.24 -0.04
CA ILE A 276 17.99 21.55 1.09
C ILE A 276 16.52 21.32 0.72
N SER A 277 16.09 21.82 -0.44
CA SER A 277 14.74 21.60 -0.95
C SER A 277 14.44 20.10 -1.10
N SER A 278 15.29 19.36 -1.81
CA SER A 278 15.20 17.90 -1.95
C SER A 278 15.15 17.19 -0.59
N THR A 279 15.91 17.63 0.41
CA THR A 279 15.91 17.01 1.75
C THR A 279 14.60 17.25 2.48
N HIS A 280 14.04 18.47 2.42
CA HIS A 280 12.70 18.75 2.91
C HIS A 280 11.62 17.93 2.18
N SER A 281 11.68 17.83 0.84
CA SER A 281 10.74 17.04 0.03
C SER A 281 10.76 15.54 0.37
N HIS A 282 11.94 14.97 0.63
CA HIS A 282 12.05 13.56 1.03
C HIS A 282 11.64 13.32 2.50
N LEU A 283 11.94 14.25 3.42
CA LEU A 283 11.43 14.22 4.79
C LEU A 283 9.89 14.32 4.81
N ALA A 284 9.32 15.19 3.98
CA ALA A 284 7.88 15.33 3.79
C ALA A 284 7.25 14.03 3.26
N LYS A 285 7.87 13.35 2.28
CA LYS A 285 7.49 12.01 1.84
C LYS A 285 7.54 10.98 2.98
N THR A 286 8.53 11.05 3.88
CA THR A 286 8.58 10.19 5.08
C THR A 286 7.39 10.46 6.01
N TYR A 287 7.08 11.73 6.30
CA TYR A 287 5.90 12.09 7.09
C TYR A 287 4.58 11.67 6.44
N PHE A 288 4.45 11.80 5.11
CA PHE A 288 3.30 11.33 4.35
C PHE A 288 3.11 9.80 4.44
N ASN A 289 4.20 9.04 4.32
CA ASN A 289 4.19 7.57 4.45
C ASN A 289 3.86 7.13 5.89
N ALA A 290 4.15 7.98 6.89
CA ALA A 290 3.75 7.81 8.28
C ALA A 290 2.36 8.42 8.62
N ASN A 291 1.57 8.81 7.61
CA ASN A 291 0.25 9.46 7.73
C ASN A 291 0.24 10.78 8.55
N MET A 292 1.38 11.47 8.68
CA MET A 292 1.50 12.78 9.35
C MET A 292 1.35 13.93 8.33
N TYR A 293 0.16 14.06 7.75
CA TYR A 293 -0.09 14.89 6.58
C TYR A 293 0.21 16.38 6.80
N GLU A 294 -0.09 16.92 7.98
CA GLU A 294 0.18 18.32 8.34
C GLU A 294 1.68 18.60 8.41
N ARG A 295 2.47 17.67 8.98
CA ARG A 295 3.94 17.76 8.98
C ARG A 295 4.51 17.63 7.57
N ALA A 296 3.98 16.73 6.76
CA ALA A 296 4.36 16.61 5.36
C ALA A 296 4.12 17.92 4.59
N ILE A 297 2.95 18.55 4.73
CA ILE A 297 2.65 19.86 4.11
C ILE A 297 3.60 20.96 4.61
N ALA A 298 3.92 20.99 5.90
CA ALA A 298 4.86 21.94 6.46
C ALA A 298 6.27 21.78 5.85
N GLU A 299 6.78 20.54 5.74
CA GLU A 299 8.08 20.27 5.14
C GLU A 299 8.11 20.53 3.63
N PHE A 300 7.09 20.12 2.85
CA PHE A 300 7.00 20.51 1.44
C PHE A 300 6.94 22.04 1.27
N THR A 301 6.29 22.76 2.20
CA THR A 301 6.25 24.22 2.16
C THR A 301 7.63 24.83 2.43
N LYS A 302 8.43 24.25 3.33
CA LYS A 302 9.85 24.64 3.51
C LYS A 302 10.69 24.33 2.26
N ALA A 303 10.47 23.20 1.60
CA ALA A 303 11.13 22.87 0.34
C ALA A 303 10.88 23.95 -0.73
N LEU A 304 9.62 24.35 -0.89
CA LEU A 304 9.16 25.36 -1.86
C LEU A 304 9.55 26.80 -1.48
N GLN A 305 9.80 27.09 -0.20
CA GLN A 305 10.39 28.37 0.22
C GLN A 305 11.87 28.48 -0.17
N VAL A 306 12.59 27.36 -0.29
CA VAL A 306 13.99 27.32 -0.70
C VAL A 306 14.14 27.21 -2.21
N TYR A 307 13.31 26.39 -2.86
CA TYR A 307 13.29 26.24 -4.32
C TYR A 307 11.84 26.17 -4.83
N PRO A 308 11.23 27.31 -5.22
CA PRO A 308 9.82 27.38 -5.64
C PRO A 308 9.47 26.56 -6.88
N GLY A 309 10.48 26.15 -7.68
CA GLY A 309 10.34 25.32 -8.87
C GLY A 309 10.46 23.80 -8.62
N ASP A 310 10.45 23.35 -7.36
CA ASP A 310 10.46 21.91 -7.05
C ASP A 310 9.10 21.27 -7.45
N LEU A 311 9.02 20.73 -8.67
CA LEU A 311 7.81 20.07 -9.19
C LEU A 311 7.43 18.84 -8.36
N ASP A 312 8.42 18.12 -7.82
CA ASP A 312 8.19 16.96 -6.96
C ASP A 312 7.57 17.39 -5.62
N ALA A 313 8.04 18.49 -5.03
CA ALA A 313 7.45 19.07 -3.83
C ALA A 313 6.04 19.64 -4.08
N LEU A 314 5.82 20.37 -5.17
CA LEU A 314 4.50 20.88 -5.55
C LEU A 314 3.50 19.74 -5.69
N PHE A 315 3.85 18.72 -6.48
CA PHE A 315 2.98 17.57 -6.75
C PHE A 315 2.62 16.79 -5.48
N HIS A 316 3.61 16.48 -4.63
CA HIS A 316 3.35 15.74 -3.40
C HIS A 316 2.66 16.59 -2.32
N ARG A 317 2.94 17.90 -2.24
CA ARG A 317 2.16 18.82 -1.38
C ARG A 317 0.71 18.90 -1.83
N ALA A 318 0.45 18.95 -3.14
CA ALA A 318 -0.89 18.94 -3.67
C ALA A 318 -1.63 17.66 -3.31
N LYS A 319 -1.05 16.48 -3.59
CA LYS A 319 -1.64 15.18 -3.22
C LYS A 319 -1.92 15.08 -1.71
N THR A 320 -1.05 15.63 -0.88
CA THR A 320 -1.29 15.68 0.57
C THR A 320 -2.45 16.61 0.93
N ASN A 321 -2.58 17.77 0.27
CA ASN A 321 -3.71 18.67 0.44
C ASN A 321 -5.04 18.08 -0.06
N VAL A 322 -5.05 17.27 -1.14
CA VAL A 322 -6.24 16.51 -1.57
C VAL A 322 -6.74 15.58 -0.46
N ILE A 323 -5.84 14.85 0.21
CA ILE A 323 -6.19 13.92 1.30
C ILE A 323 -6.85 14.63 2.50
N ILE A 324 -6.40 15.84 2.84
CA ILE A 324 -6.96 16.62 3.96
C ILE A 324 -8.11 17.56 3.56
N GLY A 325 -8.49 17.62 2.27
CA GLY A 325 -9.60 18.43 1.75
C GLY A 325 -9.27 19.89 1.41
N ASN A 326 -7.99 20.26 1.34
CA ASN A 326 -7.53 21.62 1.00
C ASN A 326 -7.49 21.83 -0.53
N TYR A 327 -8.64 21.68 -1.19
CA TYR A 327 -8.73 21.57 -2.65
C TYR A 327 -8.18 22.79 -3.43
N ALA A 328 -8.43 24.02 -2.99
CA ALA A 328 -7.91 25.22 -3.67
C ALA A 328 -6.37 25.31 -3.68
N ILE A 329 -5.72 24.90 -2.58
CA ILE A 329 -4.24 24.86 -2.50
C ILE A 329 -3.72 23.73 -3.40
N ALA A 330 -4.35 22.55 -3.33
CA ALA A 330 -3.97 21.41 -4.17
C ALA A 330 -4.10 21.72 -5.67
N ALA A 331 -5.20 22.34 -6.10
CA ALA A 331 -5.40 22.75 -7.49
C ALA A 331 -4.33 23.76 -7.93
N THR A 332 -4.05 24.77 -7.12
CA THR A 332 -3.00 25.78 -7.40
C THR A 332 -1.63 25.14 -7.62
N ASP A 333 -1.25 24.16 -6.81
CA ASP A 333 0.02 23.45 -6.94
C ASP A 333 0.04 22.51 -8.15
N LEU A 334 -1.05 21.78 -8.43
CA LEU A 334 -1.15 20.87 -9.60
C LEU A 334 -1.12 21.62 -10.93
N LEU A 335 -1.76 22.80 -11.01
CA LEU A 335 -1.72 23.64 -12.20
C LEU A 335 -0.29 24.12 -12.48
N LYS A 336 0.44 24.58 -11.46
CA LYS A 336 1.87 24.93 -11.59
C LYS A 336 2.74 23.76 -12.01
N VAL A 337 2.44 22.54 -11.55
CA VAL A 337 3.12 21.32 -12.03
C VAL A 337 2.89 21.15 -13.52
N LEU A 338 1.63 21.15 -13.99
CA LEU A 338 1.31 20.99 -15.41
C LEU A 338 1.87 22.11 -16.30
N GLU A 339 1.90 23.36 -15.83
CA GLU A 339 2.50 24.50 -16.54
C GLU A 339 4.01 24.34 -16.77
N ASN A 340 4.71 23.61 -15.90
CA ASN A 340 6.17 23.48 -15.91
C ASN A 340 6.67 22.07 -16.29
N ASP A 341 5.79 21.07 -16.32
CA ASP A 341 6.08 19.69 -16.70
C ASP A 341 6.18 19.50 -18.22
N LYS A 342 7.31 19.97 -18.76
CA LYS A 342 7.68 19.86 -20.19
C LYS A 342 7.96 18.42 -20.67
N LEU A 343 8.06 17.46 -19.75
CA LEU A 343 8.37 16.06 -20.04
C LEU A 343 7.16 15.13 -19.87
N HIS A 344 6.08 15.64 -19.27
CA HIS A 344 4.85 14.91 -18.93
C HIS A 344 5.10 13.81 -17.88
N ASP A 345 6.11 13.98 -17.03
CA ASP A 345 6.45 13.06 -15.93
C ASP A 345 5.32 12.99 -14.88
N PHE A 346 4.53 14.06 -14.73
CA PHE A 346 3.48 14.23 -13.72
C PHE A 346 2.06 14.05 -14.27
N THR A 347 1.83 13.20 -15.28
CA THR A 347 0.48 12.85 -15.78
C THR A 347 -0.53 12.38 -14.70
N ASP A 348 -0.08 11.93 -13.53
CA ASP A 348 -0.94 11.69 -12.34
C ASP A 348 -1.67 12.95 -11.83
N ALA A 349 -1.18 14.15 -12.17
CA ALA A 349 -1.80 15.42 -11.79
C ALA A 349 -3.21 15.56 -12.39
N PHE A 350 -3.46 15.00 -13.57
CA PHE A 350 -4.80 15.02 -14.18
C PHE A 350 -5.82 14.22 -13.38
N SER A 351 -5.47 13.03 -12.87
CA SER A 351 -6.36 12.25 -11.99
C SER A 351 -6.61 12.97 -10.66
N SER A 352 -5.60 13.71 -10.16
CA SER A 352 -5.71 14.49 -8.92
C SER A 352 -6.59 15.74 -9.10
N LEU A 353 -6.49 16.43 -10.23
CA LEU A 353 -7.39 17.53 -10.61
C LEU A 353 -8.82 17.04 -10.86
N ALA A 354 -8.99 15.86 -11.45
CA ALA A 354 -10.29 15.22 -11.63
C ALA A 354 -10.95 14.86 -10.28
N ASP A 355 -10.18 14.33 -9.31
CA ASP A 355 -10.68 14.11 -7.95
C ASP A 355 -11.10 15.43 -7.28
N ILE A 356 -10.34 16.53 -7.45
CA ILE A 356 -10.72 17.86 -6.97
C ILE A 356 -12.04 18.33 -7.62
N LEU A 357 -12.15 18.26 -8.95
CA LEU A 357 -13.33 18.72 -9.70
C LEU A 357 -14.63 17.97 -9.34
N ILE A 358 -14.53 16.74 -8.82
CA ILE A 358 -15.68 15.95 -8.34
C ILE A 358 -16.20 16.47 -6.99
N GLU A 359 -15.31 16.96 -6.11
CA GLU A 359 -15.63 17.40 -4.75
C GLU A 359 -15.85 18.92 -4.65
N ASP A 360 -15.01 19.71 -5.31
CA ASP A 360 -15.10 21.17 -5.42
C ASP A 360 -14.74 21.62 -6.85
N SER A 361 -15.76 21.78 -7.69
CA SER A 361 -15.62 22.25 -9.06
C SER A 361 -15.18 23.72 -9.17
N SER A 362 -15.22 24.49 -8.09
CA SER A 362 -14.78 25.89 -8.06
C SER A 362 -13.27 26.05 -7.82
N ALA A 363 -12.62 25.02 -7.26
CA ALA A 363 -11.19 25.03 -6.94
C ALA A 363 -10.26 24.99 -8.16
N VAL A 364 -10.75 24.57 -9.34
CA VAL A 364 -9.96 24.46 -10.58
C VAL A 364 -10.47 25.46 -11.62
N PRO A 365 -9.76 26.58 -11.86
CA PRO A 365 -10.07 27.51 -12.93
C PRO A 365 -10.18 26.81 -14.29
N GLY A 366 -11.20 27.14 -15.08
CA GLY A 366 -11.46 26.50 -16.38
C GLY A 366 -12.11 25.10 -16.29
N GLY A 367 -12.33 24.57 -15.09
CA GLY A 367 -13.16 23.38 -14.87
C GLY A 367 -12.67 22.12 -15.58
N TRP A 368 -13.63 21.26 -15.95
CA TRP A 368 -13.36 20.04 -16.71
C TRP A 368 -12.81 20.31 -18.11
N ASP A 369 -13.26 21.38 -18.79
CA ASP A 369 -12.88 21.67 -20.18
C ASP A 369 -11.37 21.92 -20.31
N MET A 370 -10.78 22.63 -19.34
CA MET A 370 -9.34 22.89 -19.29
C MET A 370 -8.52 21.59 -19.19
N ILE A 371 -8.84 20.67 -18.26
CA ILE A 371 -8.10 19.41 -18.15
C ILE A 371 -8.38 18.48 -19.33
N ASN A 372 -9.63 18.40 -19.79
CA ASN A 372 -10.03 17.51 -20.87
C ASN A 372 -9.30 17.83 -22.17
N SER A 373 -9.17 19.13 -22.53
CA SER A 373 -8.44 19.56 -23.72
C SER A 373 -6.98 19.08 -23.74
N GLN A 374 -6.28 19.21 -22.61
CA GLN A 374 -4.89 18.72 -22.47
C GLN A 374 -4.83 17.18 -22.51
N ILE A 375 -5.77 16.50 -21.84
CA ILE A 375 -5.85 15.03 -21.83
C ILE A 375 -6.07 14.49 -23.26
N SER A 376 -6.92 15.11 -24.10
CA SER A 376 -7.08 14.69 -25.50
C SER A 376 -5.77 14.69 -26.26
N GLN A 377 -5.00 15.79 -26.15
CA GLN A 377 -3.75 15.99 -26.87
C GLN A 377 -2.70 14.98 -26.43
N LEU A 378 -2.54 14.79 -25.11
CA LEU A 378 -1.60 13.82 -24.56
C LEU A 378 -1.99 12.37 -24.88
N LEU A 379 -3.28 12.01 -24.80
CA LEU A 379 -3.76 10.69 -25.24
C LEU A 379 -3.37 10.43 -26.70
N HIS A 380 -3.61 11.37 -27.61
CA HIS A 380 -3.19 11.24 -29.00
C HIS A 380 -1.67 11.05 -29.13
N VAL A 381 -0.86 11.90 -28.51
CA VAL A 381 0.62 11.84 -28.55
C VAL A 381 1.14 10.48 -28.05
N PHE A 382 0.66 10.00 -26.90
CA PHE A 382 1.12 8.74 -26.32
C PHE A 382 0.61 7.51 -27.10
N HIS A 383 -0.62 7.53 -27.65
CA HIS A 383 -1.11 6.46 -28.52
C HIS A 383 -0.32 6.36 -29.83
N GLU A 384 0.01 7.49 -30.49
CA GLU A 384 0.88 7.47 -31.67
C GLU A 384 2.31 7.02 -31.32
N SER A 385 2.84 7.46 -30.17
CA SER A 385 4.16 7.02 -29.69
C SER A 385 4.22 5.50 -29.46
N LEU A 386 3.13 4.88 -28.99
CA LEU A 386 3.06 3.43 -28.77
C LEU A 386 2.95 2.65 -30.10
N LYS A 387 2.40 3.26 -31.16
CA LYS A 387 2.29 2.66 -32.50
C LYS A 387 3.61 2.60 -33.26
N ASP A 388 4.64 3.34 -32.84
CA ASP A 388 5.95 3.29 -33.50
C ASP A 388 6.51 1.86 -33.47
N SER A 389 6.43 1.24 -34.64
CA SER A 389 6.80 -0.14 -34.91
C SER A 389 8.25 -0.28 -35.40
N SER A 390 9.03 0.81 -35.42
CA SER A 390 10.42 0.85 -35.87
C SER A 390 11.39 -0.03 -35.07
N GLY A 391 10.95 -0.61 -33.94
CA GLY A 391 11.75 -1.47 -33.08
C GLY A 391 12.84 -0.74 -32.28
N ARG A 392 12.87 0.60 -32.35
CA ARG A 392 13.90 1.45 -31.71
C ARG A 392 13.62 1.77 -30.24
N GLN A 393 12.38 1.60 -29.78
CA GLN A 393 12.00 1.84 -28.39
C GLN A 393 12.39 0.65 -27.50
N SER A 394 12.97 0.95 -26.34
CA SER A 394 13.23 -0.05 -25.30
C SER A 394 11.94 -0.55 -24.66
N PHE A 395 12.02 -1.66 -23.90
CA PHE A 395 10.89 -2.16 -23.13
C PHE A 395 10.44 -1.11 -22.10
N GLU A 396 11.41 -0.47 -21.46
CA GLU A 396 11.27 0.58 -20.47
C GLU A 396 10.54 1.80 -21.06
N SER A 397 10.96 2.31 -22.22
CA SER A 397 10.26 3.42 -22.89
C SER A 397 8.79 3.09 -23.22
N ARG A 398 8.49 1.84 -23.59
CA ARG A 398 7.11 1.40 -23.86
C ARG A 398 6.29 1.28 -22.59
N SER A 399 6.87 0.78 -21.49
CA SER A 399 6.20 0.72 -20.19
C SER A 399 5.83 2.12 -19.67
N ASN A 400 6.72 3.11 -19.85
CA ASN A 400 6.41 4.51 -19.53
C ASN A 400 5.20 5.04 -20.31
N ILE A 401 5.19 4.85 -21.64
CA ILE A 401 4.06 5.29 -22.48
C ILE A 401 2.75 4.64 -22.01
N LYS A 402 2.74 3.35 -21.69
CA LYS A 402 1.57 2.67 -21.08
C LYS A 402 1.19 3.28 -19.74
N SER A 403 2.15 3.62 -18.87
CA SER A 403 1.92 4.26 -17.58
C SER A 403 1.23 5.62 -17.72
N HIS A 404 1.68 6.46 -18.66
CA HIS A 404 1.02 7.73 -18.98
C HIS A 404 -0.41 7.51 -19.53
N LEU A 405 -0.59 6.55 -20.45
CA LEU A 405 -1.90 6.20 -21.00
C LEU A 405 -2.87 5.68 -19.93
N PHE A 406 -2.41 4.83 -19.01
CA PHE A 406 -3.19 4.37 -17.85
C PHE A 406 -3.77 5.54 -17.05
N ARG A 407 -2.93 6.52 -16.71
CA ARG A 407 -3.29 7.73 -15.92
C ARG A 407 -4.25 8.66 -16.65
N LEU A 408 -4.00 8.90 -17.94
CA LEU A 408 -4.84 9.78 -18.76
C LEU A 408 -6.22 9.16 -19.06
N HIS A 409 -6.27 7.86 -19.36
CA HIS A 409 -7.54 7.14 -19.47
C HIS A 409 -8.29 7.09 -18.14
N HIS A 410 -7.59 6.96 -17.00
CA HIS A 410 -8.21 7.03 -15.68
C HIS A 410 -8.85 8.40 -15.40
N ALA A 411 -8.13 9.50 -15.66
CA ALA A 411 -8.68 10.86 -15.56
C ALA A 411 -9.91 11.09 -16.46
N THR A 412 -9.88 10.54 -17.68
CA THR A 412 -11.02 10.63 -18.60
C THR A 412 -12.21 9.77 -18.15
N HIS A 413 -11.95 8.63 -17.49
CA HIS A 413 -13.00 7.84 -16.83
C HIS A 413 -13.67 8.65 -15.71
N GLN A 414 -12.91 9.33 -14.85
CA GLN A 414 -13.44 10.21 -13.80
C GLN A 414 -14.37 11.30 -14.37
N TYR A 415 -13.98 11.95 -15.48
CA TYR A 415 -14.85 12.91 -16.18
C TYR A 415 -16.16 12.28 -16.65
N PHE A 416 -16.08 11.14 -17.35
CA PHE A 416 -17.28 10.52 -17.90
C PHE A 416 -18.21 9.91 -16.84
N ASP A 417 -17.67 9.44 -15.71
CA ASP A 417 -18.47 9.05 -14.55
C ASP A 417 -19.18 10.26 -13.90
N TYR A 418 -18.48 11.39 -13.77
CA TYR A 418 -19.03 12.63 -13.23
C TYR A 418 -20.23 13.12 -14.06
N ILE A 419 -20.15 13.08 -15.40
CA ILE A 419 -21.27 13.43 -16.29
C ILE A 419 -22.26 12.27 -16.55
N ASN A 420 -22.14 11.14 -15.83
CA ASN A 420 -22.96 9.92 -15.97
C ASN A 420 -22.99 9.30 -17.38
N ASN A 421 -21.97 9.54 -18.22
CA ASN A 421 -21.81 8.85 -19.51
C ASN A 421 -21.12 7.50 -19.29
N THR A 422 -21.91 6.53 -18.83
CA THR A 422 -21.41 5.19 -18.45
C THR A 422 -20.76 4.45 -19.62
N LYS A 423 -21.16 4.71 -20.88
CA LYS A 423 -20.55 4.08 -22.06
C LYS A 423 -19.12 4.54 -22.32
N SER A 424 -18.88 5.84 -22.37
CA SER A 424 -17.52 6.37 -22.55
C SER A 424 -16.68 6.15 -21.30
N GLY A 425 -17.27 6.32 -20.11
CA GLY A 425 -16.60 6.06 -18.83
C GLY A 425 -16.16 4.60 -18.69
N TRP A 426 -16.96 3.63 -19.12
CA TRP A 426 -16.56 2.23 -19.12
C TRP A 426 -15.38 1.97 -20.06
N TRP A 427 -15.44 2.51 -21.28
CA TRP A 427 -14.37 2.31 -22.26
C TRP A 427 -13.03 2.87 -21.77
N HIS A 428 -13.03 4.07 -21.17
CA HIS A 428 -11.82 4.66 -20.59
C HIS A 428 -11.30 3.85 -19.39
N LEU A 429 -12.18 3.31 -18.54
CA LEU A 429 -11.78 2.43 -17.44
C LEU A 429 -11.15 1.12 -17.96
N GLU A 430 -11.75 0.50 -18.97
CA GLU A 430 -11.24 -0.72 -19.60
C GLU A 430 -9.87 -0.49 -20.25
N MET A 431 -9.68 0.62 -20.97
CA MET A 431 -8.39 1.00 -21.55
C MET A 431 -7.32 1.29 -20.47
N SER A 432 -7.68 2.04 -19.42
CA SER A 432 -6.82 2.34 -18.27
C SER A 432 -6.33 1.04 -17.63
N ASN A 433 -7.25 0.16 -17.24
CA ASN A 433 -6.94 -1.12 -16.62
C ASN A 433 -6.13 -2.04 -17.55
N GLN A 434 -6.39 -2.05 -18.86
CA GLN A 434 -5.59 -2.82 -19.82
C GLN A 434 -4.13 -2.35 -19.84
N PHE A 435 -3.87 -1.05 -19.92
CA PHE A 435 -2.50 -0.51 -19.92
C PHE A 435 -1.76 -0.80 -18.61
N LYS A 436 -2.46 -0.80 -17.47
CA LYS A 436 -1.90 -1.23 -16.19
C LYS A 436 -1.57 -2.73 -16.15
N LEU A 437 -2.42 -3.58 -16.73
CA LEU A 437 -2.23 -5.04 -16.75
C LEU A 437 -1.17 -5.50 -17.77
N ASP A 438 -0.97 -4.75 -18.85
CA ASP A 438 -0.09 -5.09 -19.98
C ASP A 438 1.41 -5.22 -19.63
N ASP A 439 1.84 -4.70 -18.48
CA ASP A 439 3.23 -4.79 -17.97
C ASP A 439 3.37 -5.75 -16.78
N LEU A 440 2.29 -6.40 -16.35
CA LEU A 440 2.27 -7.30 -15.21
C LEU A 440 2.43 -8.77 -15.65
N PRO A 441 2.90 -9.66 -14.75
CA PRO A 441 2.77 -11.10 -14.95
C PRO A 441 1.30 -11.50 -15.14
N PRO A 442 0.98 -12.65 -15.75
CA PRO A 442 -0.37 -13.19 -15.69
C PRO A 442 -0.79 -13.49 -14.24
N PHE A 443 -2.04 -13.18 -13.87
CA PHE A 443 -2.59 -13.49 -12.56
C PHE A 443 -2.56 -15.01 -12.30
N ASN A 444 -1.97 -15.42 -11.17
CA ASN A 444 -1.84 -16.83 -10.80
C ASN A 444 -2.95 -17.24 -9.83
N LYS A 445 -4.11 -17.59 -10.39
CA LYS A 445 -5.31 -17.98 -9.68
C LYS A 445 -5.14 -19.25 -8.84
N GLU A 446 -4.34 -20.20 -9.32
CA GLU A 446 -4.04 -21.45 -8.63
C GLU A 446 -3.22 -21.19 -7.36
N ALA A 447 -2.24 -20.28 -7.42
CA ALA A 447 -1.45 -19.89 -6.24
C ALA A 447 -2.31 -19.15 -5.20
N GLU A 448 -3.19 -18.25 -5.64
CA GLU A 448 -4.14 -17.55 -4.75
C GLU A 448 -5.08 -18.55 -4.04
N GLY A 449 -5.72 -19.44 -4.81
CA GLY A 449 -6.60 -20.49 -4.29
C GLY A 449 -5.88 -21.48 -3.36
N LYS A 450 -4.63 -21.83 -3.67
CA LYS A 450 -3.79 -22.64 -2.76
C LYS A 450 -3.49 -21.89 -1.46
N MET A 451 -3.13 -20.60 -1.51
CA MET A 451 -2.85 -19.81 -0.31
C MET A 451 -4.05 -19.79 0.64
N VAL A 452 -5.25 -19.51 0.12
CA VAL A 452 -6.50 -19.57 0.90
C VAL A 452 -6.72 -20.96 1.50
N SER A 453 -6.52 -22.01 0.70
CA SER A 453 -6.70 -23.41 1.14
C SER A 453 -5.71 -23.82 2.24
N ASP A 454 -4.45 -23.37 2.16
CA ASP A 454 -3.42 -23.63 3.16
C ASP A 454 -3.77 -22.99 4.52
N TYR A 455 -4.34 -21.77 4.53
CA TYR A 455 -4.80 -21.12 5.78
C TYR A 455 -6.01 -21.84 6.39
N VAL A 456 -7.00 -22.22 5.57
CA VAL A 456 -8.20 -22.95 6.00
C VAL A 456 -7.86 -24.32 6.60
N GLU A 457 -6.86 -25.01 6.04
CA GLU A 457 -6.39 -26.31 6.53
C GLU A 457 -5.55 -26.17 7.83
N MET A 458 -4.88 -25.04 8.03
CA MET A 458 -4.08 -24.76 9.23
C MET A 458 -4.95 -24.44 10.46
N PHE A 459 -5.99 -23.61 10.32
CA PHE A 459 -6.80 -23.13 11.43
C PHE A 459 -8.10 -23.92 11.62
N LYS A 460 -7.98 -25.19 12.01
CA LYS A 460 -9.14 -26.04 12.36
C LYS A 460 -9.70 -25.69 13.75
N PRO A 461 -10.96 -26.05 14.08
CA PRO A 461 -11.53 -25.79 15.41
C PRO A 461 -10.66 -26.32 16.58
N THR A 462 -9.96 -27.43 16.38
CA THR A 462 -9.02 -28.03 17.36
C THR A 462 -7.69 -27.27 17.52
N PHE A 463 -7.48 -26.17 16.80
CA PHE A 463 -6.28 -25.34 16.95
C PHE A 463 -6.33 -24.46 18.22
N TRP A 464 -7.54 -24.17 18.72
CA TRP A 464 -7.78 -23.16 19.76
C TRP A 464 -7.70 -23.68 21.20
N ASP A 465 -7.42 -24.98 21.40
CA ASP A 465 -7.35 -25.59 22.74
C ASP A 465 -6.19 -25.04 23.60
N LEU A 466 -5.14 -24.51 22.95
CA LEU A 466 -3.96 -23.93 23.61
C LEU A 466 -4.16 -22.44 23.96
N LYS A 467 -4.50 -22.18 25.23
CA LYS A 467 -4.68 -20.82 25.77
C LYS A 467 -3.36 -20.13 26.11
N VAL A 468 -2.65 -19.65 25.09
CA VAL A 468 -1.35 -18.95 25.23
C VAL A 468 -1.39 -17.45 24.93
N GLY A 469 -2.51 -16.93 24.44
CA GLY A 469 -2.65 -15.53 24.02
C GLY A 469 -2.63 -14.51 25.16
N SER A 470 -2.24 -13.29 24.85
CA SER A 470 -2.24 -12.14 25.76
C SER A 470 -3.65 -11.64 26.08
N THR A 471 -3.86 -11.22 27.32
CA THR A 471 -5.11 -10.58 27.80
C THR A 471 -5.23 -9.11 27.35
N SER A 472 -4.26 -8.59 26.59
CA SER A 472 -4.25 -7.20 26.14
C SER A 472 -5.44 -6.88 25.21
N LYS A 473 -6.29 -5.95 25.66
CA LYS A 473 -7.42 -5.38 24.91
C LYS A 473 -7.04 -4.09 24.17
N THR A 474 -5.75 -3.76 24.13
CA THR A 474 -5.24 -2.49 23.58
C THR A 474 -5.40 -2.41 22.05
N PRO A 475 -5.10 -3.46 21.26
CA PRO A 475 -5.31 -3.40 19.82
C PRO A 475 -6.79 -3.47 19.42
N ILE A 476 -7.12 -2.73 18.36
CA ILE A 476 -8.35 -2.87 17.56
C ILE A 476 -7.91 -3.14 16.12
N PHE A 477 -8.36 -4.24 15.54
CA PHE A 477 -8.05 -4.59 14.15
C PHE A 477 -9.26 -4.29 13.27
N VAL A 478 -9.10 -3.45 12.24
CA VAL A 478 -10.15 -3.25 11.22
C VAL A 478 -9.73 -4.01 9.96
N VAL A 479 -10.56 -4.97 9.56
CA VAL A 479 -10.33 -5.86 8.42
C VAL A 479 -11.48 -5.76 7.42
N GLY A 480 -11.25 -6.19 6.18
CA GLY A 480 -12.27 -6.14 5.11
C GLY A 480 -11.65 -6.41 3.75
N PHE A 481 -12.46 -6.52 2.71
CA PHE A 481 -11.90 -6.46 1.35
C PHE A 481 -11.43 -5.03 1.05
N VAL A 482 -10.55 -4.84 0.06
CA VAL A 482 -10.19 -3.49 -0.39
C VAL A 482 -11.46 -2.71 -0.79
N CYS A 483 -11.45 -1.39 -0.60
CA CYS A 483 -12.57 -0.49 -0.97
C CYS A 483 -13.87 -0.65 -0.15
N THR A 484 -13.86 -1.43 0.94
CA THR A 484 -15.00 -1.61 1.86
C THR A 484 -15.13 -0.50 2.92
N GLY A 485 -14.19 0.45 2.97
CA GLY A 485 -14.20 1.57 3.93
C GLY A 485 -13.31 1.37 5.16
N VAL A 486 -12.38 0.42 5.15
CA VAL A 486 -11.40 0.18 6.24
C VAL A 486 -10.66 1.46 6.65
N SER A 487 -10.02 2.14 5.69
CA SER A 487 -9.36 3.44 5.95
C SER A 487 -10.32 4.56 6.38
N LEU A 488 -11.60 4.54 5.98
CA LEU A 488 -12.57 5.54 6.44
C LEU A 488 -12.93 5.32 7.92
N LEU A 489 -13.16 4.06 8.31
CA LEU A 489 -13.45 3.71 9.70
C LEU A 489 -12.26 3.98 10.62
N GLY A 490 -11.03 3.63 10.20
CA GLY A 490 -9.79 3.94 10.93
C GLY A 490 -9.71 5.42 11.31
N HIS A 491 -9.77 6.31 10.32
CA HIS A 491 -9.71 7.75 10.53
C HIS A 491 -10.87 8.33 11.36
N ILE A 492 -12.06 7.72 11.31
CA ILE A 492 -13.18 8.14 12.16
C ILE A 492 -12.86 7.81 13.63
N LEU A 493 -12.37 6.61 13.90
CA LEU A 493 -11.98 6.17 15.25
C LEU A 493 -10.77 6.96 15.78
N ASP A 494 -9.79 7.28 14.94
CA ASP A 494 -8.60 8.11 15.27
C ASP A 494 -8.94 9.51 15.82
N SER A 495 -10.17 9.99 15.63
CA SER A 495 -10.61 11.28 16.18
C SER A 495 -11.13 11.21 17.63
N HIS A 496 -11.26 10.01 18.21
CA HIS A 496 -11.56 9.79 19.62
C HIS A 496 -10.29 9.99 20.48
N PRO A 497 -10.33 10.68 21.63
CA PRO A 497 -9.14 11.01 22.42
C PRO A 497 -8.34 9.78 22.88
N SER A 498 -9.02 8.70 23.27
CA SER A 498 -8.42 7.43 23.72
C SER A 498 -8.01 6.48 22.60
N ILE A 499 -8.08 6.89 21.32
CA ILE A 499 -7.76 6.03 20.17
C ILE A 499 -6.66 6.69 19.33
N SER A 500 -5.70 5.90 18.85
CA SER A 500 -4.83 6.31 17.73
C SER A 500 -4.78 5.22 16.67
N GLU A 501 -5.02 5.58 15.42
CA GLU A 501 -4.71 4.74 14.26
C GLU A 501 -3.19 4.69 14.04
N VAL A 502 -2.66 3.50 13.73
CA VAL A 502 -1.22 3.25 13.49
C VAL A 502 -0.80 3.34 12.02
N GLY A 503 -1.74 3.75 11.17
CA GLY A 503 -1.57 4.09 9.76
C GLY A 503 -1.53 2.90 8.80
N ARG A 504 -1.31 3.22 7.52
CA ARG A 504 -1.42 2.28 6.37
C ARG A 504 -0.39 1.14 6.34
N ASN A 505 0.62 1.18 7.21
CA ASN A 505 1.56 0.09 7.42
C ASN A 505 1.19 -0.66 8.71
N SER A 506 0.52 -1.82 8.55
CA SER A 506 0.23 -2.73 9.67
C SER A 506 1.47 -2.99 10.50
N ILE A 507 1.36 -2.91 11.83
CA ILE A 507 2.42 -3.42 12.71
C ILE A 507 2.30 -4.94 12.74
N PHE A 508 1.08 -5.43 12.98
CA PHE A 508 0.84 -6.86 13.13
C PHE A 508 1.22 -7.66 11.88
N SER A 509 0.78 -7.25 10.68
CA SER A 509 1.07 -8.00 9.46
C SER A 509 2.54 -7.90 9.01
N GLY A 510 3.26 -6.82 9.34
CA GLY A 510 4.71 -6.76 9.12
C GLY A 510 5.49 -7.71 10.04
N SER A 511 4.99 -7.88 11.28
CA SER A 511 5.60 -8.76 12.28
C SER A 511 5.32 -10.25 12.04
N LEU A 512 4.37 -10.62 11.17
CA LEU A 512 3.96 -12.02 10.94
C LEU A 512 5.10 -13.01 10.64
N PRO A 513 6.13 -12.70 9.84
CA PRO A 513 7.25 -13.62 9.61
C PRO A 513 8.03 -13.93 10.90
N GLN A 514 8.20 -12.91 11.76
CA GLN A 514 8.92 -12.99 13.04
C GLN A 514 8.08 -13.76 14.06
N ILE A 515 6.80 -13.37 14.20
CA ILE A 515 5.77 -14.07 14.97
C ILE A 515 5.76 -15.57 14.65
N ARG A 516 5.63 -15.93 13.36
CA ARG A 516 5.56 -17.33 12.93
C ARG A 516 6.85 -18.09 13.28
N GLY A 517 8.01 -17.51 13.03
CA GLY A 517 9.30 -18.13 13.38
C GLY A 517 9.46 -18.37 14.88
N SER A 518 9.15 -17.37 15.70
CA SER A 518 9.25 -17.44 17.16
C SER A 518 8.23 -18.43 17.77
N VAL A 519 6.97 -18.38 17.35
CA VAL A 519 5.92 -19.31 17.80
C VAL A 519 6.27 -20.76 17.46
N ILE A 520 6.73 -21.05 16.24
CA ILE A 520 7.14 -22.40 15.85
C ILE A 520 8.30 -22.89 16.72
N LYS A 521 9.32 -22.05 16.94
CA LYS A 521 10.49 -22.41 17.76
C LYS A 521 10.07 -22.71 19.21
N ALA A 522 9.30 -21.82 19.82
CA ALA A 522 8.87 -21.95 21.21
C ALA A 522 7.92 -23.13 21.44
N HIS A 523 7.08 -23.47 20.46
CA HIS A 523 6.18 -24.63 20.53
C HIS A 523 6.93 -25.96 20.74
N TYR A 524 8.11 -26.14 20.13
CA TYR A 524 8.94 -27.33 20.36
C TYR A 524 9.56 -27.41 21.77
N ASN A 525 9.67 -26.29 22.47
CA ASN A 525 10.28 -26.21 23.79
C ASN A 525 9.26 -26.33 24.94
N GLY A 526 7.96 -26.30 24.62
CA GLY A 526 6.87 -26.58 25.55
C GLY A 526 5.96 -25.37 25.83
N TYR A 527 4.90 -25.63 26.60
CA TYR A 527 3.81 -24.68 26.82
C TYR A 527 4.25 -23.35 27.46
N GLU A 528 5.11 -23.37 28.49
CA GLU A 528 5.53 -22.15 29.18
C GLU A 528 6.43 -21.25 28.31
N GLU A 529 7.36 -21.82 27.53
CA GLU A 529 8.17 -21.02 26.59
C GLU A 529 7.29 -20.47 25.45
N LEU A 530 6.34 -21.26 24.95
CA LEU A 530 5.36 -20.81 23.96
C LEU A 530 4.52 -19.64 24.49
N LYS A 531 3.98 -19.75 25.71
CA LYS A 531 3.20 -18.71 26.37
C LYS A 531 4.02 -17.44 26.57
N GLY A 532 5.21 -17.54 27.16
CA GLY A 532 6.11 -16.40 27.35
C GLY A 532 6.53 -15.75 26.04
N THR A 533 6.71 -16.54 24.96
CA THR A 533 7.00 -16.03 23.62
C THR A 533 5.81 -15.28 23.01
N VAL A 534 4.59 -15.82 23.13
CA VAL A 534 3.37 -15.15 22.64
C VAL A 534 3.10 -13.86 23.41
N GLU A 535 3.33 -13.85 24.73
CA GLU A 535 3.20 -12.66 25.57
C GLU A 535 4.25 -11.59 25.22
N ALA A 536 5.51 -11.98 24.99
CA ALA A 536 6.56 -11.08 24.51
C ALA A 536 6.20 -10.47 23.14
N LEU A 537 5.80 -11.29 22.16
CA LEU A 537 5.36 -10.82 20.84
C LEU A 537 4.14 -9.87 20.92
N ALA A 538 3.20 -10.13 21.83
CA ALA A 538 2.06 -9.25 22.07
C ALA A 538 2.50 -7.88 22.63
N ASN A 539 3.46 -7.89 23.57
CA ASN A 539 4.03 -6.68 24.14
C ASN A 539 4.85 -5.89 23.10
N ASP A 540 5.65 -6.55 22.26
CA ASP A 540 6.41 -5.92 21.17
C ASP A 540 5.47 -5.21 20.19
N VAL A 541 4.40 -5.87 19.74
CA VAL A 541 3.39 -5.27 18.84
C VAL A 541 2.75 -4.03 19.49
N VAL A 542 2.34 -4.10 20.76
CA VAL A 542 1.76 -2.96 21.47
C VAL A 542 2.80 -1.85 21.70
N GLY A 543 4.06 -2.19 21.94
CA GLY A 543 5.18 -1.25 22.04
C GLY A 543 5.35 -0.45 20.75
N SER A 544 5.46 -1.13 19.61
CA SER A 544 5.54 -0.48 18.30
C SER A 544 4.31 0.39 17.97
N MET A 545 3.12 0.03 18.47
CA MET A 545 1.92 0.88 18.33
C MET A 545 2.07 2.21 19.12
N ARG A 546 2.60 2.15 20.34
CA ARG A 546 2.88 3.34 21.17
C ARG A 546 4.00 4.19 20.60
N GLU A 547 5.07 3.57 20.10
CA GLU A 547 6.19 4.28 19.43
C GLU A 547 5.71 5.07 18.22
N LYS A 548 4.88 4.49 17.35
CA LYS A 548 4.28 5.22 16.23
C LYS A 548 3.42 6.40 16.66
N TRP A 549 2.61 6.22 17.69
CA TRP A 549 1.82 7.31 18.23
C TRP A 549 2.71 8.44 18.77
N ALA A 550 3.77 8.10 19.51
CA ALA A 550 4.72 9.08 20.02
C ALA A 550 5.41 9.85 18.88
N LEU A 551 5.76 9.18 17.78
CA LEU A 551 6.25 9.84 16.55
C LEU A 551 5.18 10.77 15.95
N LYS A 552 3.91 10.33 15.87
CA LYS A 552 2.77 11.12 15.33
C LYS A 552 2.53 12.40 16.13
N VAL A 553 2.41 12.32 17.45
CA VAL A 553 2.16 13.50 18.31
C VAL A 553 3.41 14.33 18.58
N GLY A 554 4.60 13.75 18.38
CA GLY A 554 5.90 14.34 18.74
C GLY A 554 6.30 13.98 20.17
N SER A 555 7.61 13.80 20.40
CA SER A 555 8.15 13.35 21.68
C SER A 555 7.75 14.23 22.86
N GLU A 556 7.74 15.56 22.69
CA GLU A 556 7.30 16.50 23.73
C GLU A 556 5.86 16.26 24.16
N THR A 557 4.94 16.12 23.18
CA THR A 557 3.53 15.78 23.44
C THR A 557 3.39 14.40 24.08
N ALA A 558 4.16 13.40 23.62
CA ALA A 558 4.12 12.03 24.12
C ALA A 558 4.65 11.89 25.57
N ILE A 559 5.44 12.85 26.05
CA ILE A 559 5.90 12.95 27.45
C ILE A 559 4.85 13.64 28.34
N LEU A 560 4.04 14.54 27.78
CA LEU A 560 3.09 15.38 28.51
C LEU A 560 1.68 14.78 28.65
N PHE A 561 1.32 13.81 27.81
CA PHE A 561 -0.01 13.20 27.77
C PHE A 561 0.08 11.67 27.91
N ASP A 562 -0.91 11.10 28.59
CA ASP A 562 -1.05 9.64 28.66
C ASP A 562 -1.25 9.03 27.27
N SER A 563 -0.63 7.87 27.06
CA SER A 563 -0.71 7.13 25.81
C SER A 563 -2.13 6.55 25.61
N PRO A 564 -2.70 6.58 24.38
CA PRO A 564 -4.04 6.09 24.10
C PRO A 564 -4.34 4.70 24.69
N ASP A 565 -5.58 4.54 25.14
CA ASP A 565 -6.11 3.26 25.64
C ASP A 565 -6.16 2.19 24.52
N LYS A 566 -6.41 2.64 23.28
CA LYS A 566 -6.58 1.79 22.09
C LYS A 566 -5.71 2.23 20.92
N PHE A 567 -5.23 1.25 20.17
CA PHE A 567 -4.57 1.47 18.87
C PHE A 567 -5.30 0.73 17.74
N VAL A 568 -5.58 1.42 16.64
CA VAL A 568 -6.30 0.86 15.49
C VAL A 568 -5.33 0.50 14.37
N ASP A 569 -5.21 -0.80 14.06
CA ASP A 569 -4.52 -1.35 12.89
C ASP A 569 -5.59 -1.64 11.81
N ALA A 570 -5.82 -0.65 10.93
CA ALA A 570 -6.88 -0.67 9.92
C ALA A 570 -6.32 -1.05 8.54
N ILE A 571 -6.37 -2.35 8.23
CA ILE A 571 -5.72 -2.92 7.05
C ILE A 571 -6.60 -4.00 6.45
N SER A 572 -7.10 -3.77 5.23
CA SER A 572 -7.99 -4.70 4.51
C SER A 572 -7.49 -6.15 4.58
N SER A 573 -6.27 -6.42 4.10
CA SER A 573 -5.67 -7.75 4.02
C SER A 573 -5.47 -8.49 5.36
N ASN A 574 -5.66 -7.84 6.51
CA ASN A 574 -5.66 -8.53 7.81
C ASN A 574 -6.82 -9.55 7.94
N PHE A 575 -7.80 -9.56 7.02
CA PHE A 575 -8.78 -10.64 6.92
C PHE A 575 -8.12 -12.03 6.75
N MET A 576 -6.94 -12.11 6.13
CA MET A 576 -6.17 -13.38 6.03
C MET A 576 -5.60 -13.83 7.38
N ASN A 577 -5.46 -12.91 8.33
CA ASN A 577 -4.65 -13.09 9.54
C ASN A 577 -5.48 -13.14 10.84
N VAL A 578 -6.82 -13.13 10.76
CA VAL A 578 -7.73 -13.21 11.93
C VAL A 578 -7.37 -14.35 12.87
N GLY A 579 -6.99 -15.52 12.36
CA GLY A 579 -6.53 -16.64 13.19
C GLY A 579 -5.27 -16.34 14.01
N PHE A 580 -4.26 -15.68 13.42
CA PHE A 580 -3.07 -15.24 14.15
C PHE A 580 -3.38 -14.10 15.12
N ILE A 581 -4.26 -13.17 14.74
CA ILE A 581 -4.70 -12.07 15.61
C ILE A 581 -5.39 -12.65 16.85
N HIS A 582 -6.32 -13.61 16.67
CA HIS A 582 -6.98 -14.29 17.78
C HIS A 582 -5.99 -15.07 18.67
N TYR A 583 -4.99 -15.73 18.06
CA TYR A 583 -4.01 -16.51 18.79
C TYR A 583 -3.15 -15.66 19.75
N ILE A 584 -2.72 -14.47 19.30
CA ILE A 584 -1.87 -13.56 20.10
C ILE A 584 -2.70 -12.66 21.00
N PHE A 585 -3.84 -12.16 20.49
CA PHE A 585 -4.74 -11.24 21.18
C PHE A 585 -6.18 -11.79 21.22
N PRO A 586 -6.46 -12.85 22.00
CA PRO A 586 -7.79 -13.45 22.12
C PRO A 586 -8.87 -12.44 22.52
N GLU A 587 -8.51 -11.41 23.31
CA GLU A 587 -9.44 -10.39 23.83
C GLU A 587 -9.45 -9.04 23.05
N ALA A 588 -8.63 -8.87 22.01
CA ALA A 588 -8.63 -7.64 21.19
C ALA A 588 -9.86 -7.53 20.28
N LEU A 589 -10.36 -6.31 20.05
CA LEU A 589 -11.51 -6.10 19.17
C LEU A 589 -11.11 -6.33 17.70
N ILE A 590 -11.84 -7.20 16.99
CA ILE A 590 -11.70 -7.39 15.54
C ILE A 590 -12.99 -6.90 14.89
N LEU A 591 -12.89 -5.81 14.13
CA LEU A 591 -13.96 -5.22 13.34
C LEU A 591 -13.79 -5.64 11.88
N HIS A 592 -14.82 -6.23 11.29
CA HIS A 592 -14.88 -6.55 9.88
C HIS A 592 -15.88 -5.62 9.19
N ILE A 593 -15.38 -4.68 8.39
CA ILE A 593 -16.24 -3.85 7.54
C ILE A 593 -16.42 -4.51 6.17
N TYR A 594 -17.67 -4.63 5.74
CA TYR A 594 -18.05 -5.22 4.47
C TYR A 594 -19.13 -4.38 3.80
N ARG A 595 -19.33 -4.60 2.51
CA ARG A 595 -20.12 -3.74 1.62
C ARG A 595 -20.77 -4.59 0.53
N ASP A 596 -21.74 -4.06 -0.22
CA ASP A 596 -22.25 -4.75 -1.41
C ASP A 596 -21.11 -5.24 -2.32
N PRO A 597 -21.12 -6.52 -2.77
CA PRO A 597 -20.02 -7.10 -3.54
C PRO A 597 -19.78 -6.42 -4.89
N MET A 598 -20.83 -6.03 -5.61
CA MET A 598 -20.69 -5.45 -6.95
C MET A 598 -20.13 -4.03 -6.88
N ASP A 599 -20.63 -3.23 -5.94
CA ASP A 599 -20.10 -1.93 -5.56
C ASP A 599 -18.62 -2.00 -5.18
N THR A 600 -18.29 -2.93 -4.27
CA THR A 600 -16.92 -3.13 -3.76
C THR A 600 -15.94 -3.45 -4.88
N LEU A 601 -16.32 -4.40 -5.75
CA LEU A 601 -15.44 -4.87 -6.81
C LEU A 601 -15.33 -3.86 -7.95
N PHE A 602 -16.43 -3.16 -8.29
CA PHE A 602 -16.35 -2.09 -9.27
C PHE A 602 -15.46 -0.95 -8.76
N HIS A 603 -15.63 -0.50 -7.51
CA HIS A 603 -14.77 0.52 -6.91
C HIS A 603 -13.29 0.07 -6.90
N ALA A 604 -13.00 -1.19 -6.54
CA ALA A 604 -11.64 -1.75 -6.64
C ALA A 604 -11.07 -1.74 -8.05
N SER A 605 -11.89 -2.01 -9.08
CA SER A 605 -11.47 -1.93 -10.48
C SER A 605 -11.16 -0.51 -10.95
N THR A 606 -11.64 0.54 -10.27
CA THR A 606 -11.25 1.94 -10.52
C THR A 606 -9.97 2.35 -9.80
N GLY A 607 -9.50 1.59 -8.80
CA GLY A 607 -8.33 1.98 -7.99
C GLY A 607 -8.53 3.18 -7.05
N ARG A 608 -9.69 3.86 -7.07
CA ARG A 608 -9.99 5.08 -6.28
C ARG A 608 -10.31 4.82 -4.80
N CYS A 609 -9.64 3.86 -4.17
CA CYS A 609 -10.05 3.33 -2.86
C CYS A 609 -9.30 3.90 -1.64
N GLY A 610 -8.29 4.74 -1.83
CA GLY A 610 -7.42 5.26 -0.77
C GLY A 610 -6.42 4.23 -0.19
N ASP A 611 -6.83 2.97 -0.12
CA ASP A 611 -6.00 1.81 0.20
C ASP A 611 -5.19 1.33 -1.02
N PRO A 612 -3.98 0.77 -0.85
CA PRO A 612 -3.26 0.10 -1.91
C PRO A 612 -4.03 -1.13 -2.42
N VAL A 613 -4.59 -1.03 -3.63
CA VAL A 613 -5.34 -2.11 -4.28
C VAL A 613 -4.35 -3.05 -5.01
N PRO A 614 -4.44 -4.39 -4.84
CA PRO A 614 -3.65 -5.34 -5.61
C PRO A 614 -3.86 -5.15 -7.12
N ASP A 615 -2.79 -5.11 -7.91
CA ASP A 615 -2.90 -4.66 -9.31
C ASP A 615 -3.84 -5.53 -10.17
N TYR A 616 -3.95 -6.82 -9.84
CA TYR A 616 -4.87 -7.75 -10.51
C TYR A 616 -6.37 -7.47 -10.27
N ALA A 617 -6.72 -6.59 -9.32
CA ALA A 617 -8.08 -6.08 -9.15
C ALA A 617 -8.55 -5.25 -10.38
N SER A 618 -7.63 -4.78 -11.21
CA SER A 618 -7.92 -4.18 -12.53
C SER A 618 -8.48 -5.18 -13.54
N SER A 619 -8.41 -6.49 -13.27
CA SER A 619 -8.94 -7.56 -14.14
C SER A 619 -10.12 -8.27 -13.47
N PHE A 620 -11.20 -8.56 -14.19
CA PHE A 620 -12.34 -9.31 -13.62
C PHE A 620 -11.95 -10.71 -13.08
N GLU A 621 -10.96 -11.37 -13.69
CA GLU A 621 -10.50 -12.69 -13.23
C GLU A 621 -9.73 -12.61 -11.90
N GLY A 622 -8.76 -11.69 -11.81
CA GLY A 622 -8.04 -11.44 -10.56
C GLY A 622 -8.97 -10.96 -9.46
N LEU A 623 -9.76 -9.92 -9.75
CA LEU A 623 -10.74 -9.32 -8.85
C LEU A 623 -11.75 -10.33 -8.28
N SER A 624 -12.36 -11.16 -9.12
CA SER A 624 -13.31 -12.20 -8.66
C SER A 624 -12.64 -13.33 -7.89
N SER A 625 -11.40 -13.70 -8.24
CA SER A 625 -10.65 -14.75 -7.53
C SER A 625 -10.21 -14.29 -6.14
N LEU A 626 -9.65 -13.07 -6.04
CA LEU A 626 -9.31 -12.40 -4.78
C LEU A 626 -10.55 -12.28 -3.87
N TYR A 627 -11.69 -11.85 -4.42
CA TYR A 627 -12.92 -11.71 -3.64
C TYR A 627 -13.50 -13.05 -3.17
N LYS A 628 -13.45 -14.09 -4.01
CA LYS A 628 -13.85 -15.45 -3.59
C LYS A 628 -12.93 -15.99 -2.50
N GLY A 629 -11.62 -15.73 -2.59
CA GLY A 629 -10.66 -16.04 -1.53
C GLY A 629 -11.04 -15.37 -0.21
N TYR A 630 -11.27 -14.06 -0.23
CA TYR A 630 -11.77 -13.29 0.90
C TYR A 630 -13.08 -13.83 1.49
N ARG A 631 -14.09 -14.13 0.67
CA ARG A 631 -15.37 -14.70 1.15
C ARG A 631 -15.15 -16.06 1.81
N THR A 632 -14.35 -16.95 1.20
CA THR A 632 -13.99 -18.25 1.80
C THR A 632 -13.28 -18.09 3.14
N MET A 633 -12.35 -17.15 3.26
CA MET A 633 -11.65 -16.87 4.53
C MET A 633 -12.60 -16.35 5.61
N MET A 634 -13.48 -15.39 5.29
CA MET A 634 -14.44 -14.88 6.28
C MET A 634 -15.50 -15.92 6.67
N ASP A 635 -16.00 -16.70 5.71
CA ASP A 635 -16.92 -17.81 5.97
C ASP A 635 -16.23 -18.91 6.85
N HIS A 636 -14.92 -19.12 6.69
CA HIS A 636 -14.11 -20.01 7.54
C HIS A 636 -13.91 -19.46 8.95
N TRP A 637 -13.59 -18.17 9.12
CA TRP A 637 -13.42 -17.58 10.44
C TRP A 637 -14.70 -17.63 11.27
N GLU A 638 -15.87 -17.39 10.67
CA GLU A 638 -17.13 -17.55 11.39
C GLU A 638 -17.41 -19.00 11.79
N TYR A 639 -16.93 -19.97 11.02
CA TYR A 639 -17.05 -21.40 11.35
C TYR A 639 -16.10 -21.84 12.48
N VAL A 640 -14.84 -21.37 12.51
CA VAL A 640 -13.83 -21.83 13.49
C VAL A 640 -13.66 -20.91 14.70
N LEU A 641 -14.16 -19.67 14.63
CA LEU A 641 -14.15 -18.66 15.71
C LEU A 641 -15.50 -17.91 15.76
N PRO A 642 -16.64 -18.61 15.98
CA PRO A 642 -17.97 -18.03 15.91
C PRO A 642 -18.13 -16.83 16.85
N GLY A 643 -18.67 -15.72 16.33
CA GLY A 643 -18.86 -14.46 17.06
C GLY A 643 -17.59 -13.70 17.45
N ARG A 644 -16.38 -14.19 17.11
CA ARG A 644 -15.11 -13.52 17.45
C ARG A 644 -14.88 -12.24 16.66
N VAL A 645 -15.45 -12.15 15.46
CA VAL A 645 -15.36 -11.02 14.54
C VAL A 645 -16.65 -10.21 14.64
N THR A 646 -16.54 -8.90 14.85
CA THR A 646 -17.69 -7.99 14.81
C THR A 646 -17.88 -7.47 13.39
N HIS A 647 -18.97 -7.87 12.76
CA HIS A 647 -19.31 -7.42 11.40
C HIS A 647 -20.01 -6.05 11.42
N LEU A 648 -19.58 -5.17 10.51
CA LEU A 648 -20.15 -3.85 10.27
C LEU A 648 -20.45 -3.71 8.77
N LYS A 649 -21.71 -3.43 8.43
CA LYS A 649 -22.08 -3.13 7.05
C LYS A 649 -21.78 -1.66 6.73
N TYR A 650 -21.05 -1.43 5.65
CA TYR A 650 -20.65 -0.10 5.18
C TYR A 650 -21.86 0.80 4.92
N GLU A 651 -22.89 0.29 4.26
CA GLU A 651 -24.11 1.05 3.97
C GLU A 651 -24.84 1.49 5.26
N ASP A 652 -24.77 0.69 6.33
CA ASP A 652 -25.35 1.04 7.63
C ASP A 652 -24.49 2.06 8.37
N LEU A 653 -23.16 1.92 8.36
CA LEU A 653 -22.23 2.94 8.85
C LEU A 653 -22.46 4.29 8.16
N MET A 654 -22.73 4.30 6.85
CA MET A 654 -22.97 5.53 6.10
C MET A 654 -24.33 6.15 6.43
N ARG A 655 -25.37 5.32 6.59
CA ARG A 655 -26.78 5.70 6.83
C ARG A 655 -27.06 6.16 8.26
N ASP A 656 -26.65 5.40 9.28
CA ASP A 656 -26.86 5.73 10.70
C ASP A 656 -25.55 5.61 11.50
N THR A 657 -24.62 6.50 11.16
CA THR A 657 -23.28 6.53 11.75
C THR A 657 -23.25 6.68 13.27
N PRO A 658 -24.06 7.54 13.92
CA PRO A 658 -24.01 7.67 15.38
C PRO A 658 -24.36 6.37 16.08
N THR A 659 -25.35 5.62 15.57
CA THR A 659 -25.74 4.31 16.12
C THR A 659 -24.64 3.27 15.93
N GLU A 660 -24.07 3.14 14.72
CA GLU A 660 -23.00 2.15 14.48
C GLU A 660 -21.70 2.47 15.24
N LEU A 661 -21.32 3.75 15.34
CA LEU A 661 -20.13 4.15 16.11
C LEU A 661 -20.31 3.92 17.61
N ARG A 662 -21.51 4.13 18.18
CA ARG A 662 -21.79 3.78 19.58
C ARG A 662 -21.53 2.30 19.85
N LYS A 663 -22.11 1.40 19.04
CA LYS A 663 -21.89 -0.05 19.16
C LYS A 663 -20.41 -0.44 19.11
N ILE A 664 -19.61 0.26 18.31
CA ILE A 664 -18.15 0.02 18.19
C ILE A 664 -17.41 0.51 19.44
N LEU A 665 -17.72 1.71 19.94
CA LEU A 665 -17.10 2.26 21.15
C LEU A 665 -17.49 1.47 22.40
N ASP A 666 -18.75 1.04 22.52
CA ASP A 666 -19.24 0.16 23.59
C ASP A 666 -18.44 -1.16 23.61
N LYS A 667 -18.20 -1.78 22.45
CA LYS A 667 -17.35 -2.98 22.32
C LYS A 667 -15.87 -2.73 22.58
N ALA A 668 -15.37 -1.51 22.33
CA ALA A 668 -14.03 -1.11 22.68
C ALA A 668 -13.87 -0.82 24.19
N GLY A 669 -14.99 -0.64 24.92
CA GLY A 669 -15.00 -0.20 26.31
C GLY A 669 -14.67 1.29 26.46
N LEU A 670 -15.06 2.11 25.48
CA LEU A 670 -14.81 3.56 25.45
C LEU A 670 -16.13 4.36 25.51
N PRO A 671 -16.14 5.54 26.14
CA PRO A 671 -17.31 6.41 26.15
C PRO A 671 -17.59 7.02 24.77
N TRP A 672 -18.76 7.63 24.59
CA TRP A 672 -19.05 8.46 23.42
C TRP A 672 -18.28 9.78 23.46
N ASP A 673 -17.59 10.11 22.38
CA ASP A 673 -17.02 11.45 22.13
C ASP A 673 -17.54 12.00 20.80
N GLU A 674 -18.04 13.24 20.81
CA GLU A 674 -18.70 13.84 19.64
C GLU A 674 -17.74 14.07 18.45
N ARG A 675 -16.42 14.07 18.68
CA ARG A 675 -15.41 14.16 17.60
C ARG A 675 -15.55 13.06 16.57
N VAL A 676 -15.92 11.83 16.95
CA VAL A 676 -16.09 10.74 15.98
C VAL A 676 -17.24 11.00 15.01
N ASN A 677 -18.33 11.61 15.48
CA ASN A 677 -19.47 11.99 14.64
C ASN A 677 -19.14 13.20 13.76
N LEU A 678 -18.46 14.22 14.31
CA LEU A 678 -18.02 15.39 13.54
C LEU A 678 -17.04 15.02 12.41
N THR A 679 -16.06 14.16 12.69
CA THR A 679 -15.12 13.64 11.70
C THR A 679 -15.83 12.82 10.64
N ALA A 680 -16.74 11.92 11.03
CA ALA A 680 -17.52 11.14 10.07
C ALA A 680 -18.42 12.02 9.19
N ARG A 681 -19.08 13.05 9.74
CA ARG A 681 -19.89 13.99 8.95
C ARG A 681 -19.05 14.72 7.90
N ARG A 682 -17.85 15.19 8.27
CA ARG A 682 -16.91 15.86 7.35
C ARG A 682 -16.40 14.91 6.26
N ARG A 683 -15.99 13.69 6.63
CA ARG A 683 -15.32 12.77 5.69
C ARG A 683 -16.27 11.94 4.82
N LYS A 684 -17.54 11.74 5.18
CA LYS A 684 -18.45 10.86 4.42
C LYS A 684 -18.96 11.41 3.09
N GLY A 685 -18.96 12.74 2.88
CA GLY A 685 -19.49 13.39 1.67
C GLY A 685 -19.00 12.74 0.36
N PRO A 686 -17.68 12.68 0.11
CA PRO A 686 -17.09 12.02 -1.07
C PRO A 686 -17.55 10.56 -1.24
N PHE A 687 -17.57 9.80 -0.14
CA PHE A 687 -17.86 8.36 -0.18
C PHE A 687 -19.34 8.02 -0.33
N LEU A 688 -20.28 8.93 -0.05
CA LEU A 688 -21.72 8.70 -0.29
C LEU A 688 -22.01 8.40 -1.76
N ARG A 689 -21.32 9.07 -2.69
CA ARG A 689 -21.44 8.85 -4.15
C ARG A 689 -21.09 7.43 -4.58
N THR A 690 -20.38 6.69 -3.74
CA THR A 690 -19.99 5.31 -4.03
C THR A 690 -21.13 4.32 -3.80
N ILE A 691 -22.12 4.60 -2.95
CA ILE A 691 -23.21 3.66 -2.68
C ILE A 691 -24.07 3.51 -3.95
N GLY A 692 -24.25 2.28 -4.44
CA GLY A 692 -24.93 1.99 -5.71
C GLY A 692 -24.08 2.30 -6.95
N TYR A 693 -22.78 2.53 -6.80
CA TYR A 693 -21.87 2.85 -7.91
C TYR A 693 -21.80 1.71 -8.95
N GLY A 694 -21.85 0.46 -8.51
CA GLY A 694 -21.91 -0.71 -9.39
C GLY A 694 -23.23 -0.80 -10.17
N GLU A 695 -24.32 -0.24 -9.66
CA GLU A 695 -25.61 -0.24 -10.38
C GLU A 695 -25.56 0.62 -11.64
N ARG A 696 -24.88 1.77 -11.60
CA ARG A 696 -24.66 2.66 -12.77
C ARG A 696 -23.99 1.91 -13.94
N TYR A 697 -23.13 0.94 -13.64
CA TYR A 697 -22.38 0.16 -14.63
C TYR A 697 -22.87 -1.29 -14.78
N GLN A 698 -24.06 -1.62 -14.27
CA GLN A 698 -24.57 -2.99 -14.18
C GLN A 698 -24.47 -3.79 -15.49
N THR A 699 -24.81 -3.18 -16.63
CA THR A 699 -24.75 -3.82 -17.96
C THR A 699 -23.36 -4.37 -18.28
N TYR A 700 -22.30 -3.68 -17.87
CA TYR A 700 -20.90 -4.05 -18.07
C TYR A 700 -20.41 -5.06 -17.03
N LEU A 701 -20.91 -4.95 -15.80
CA LEU A 701 -20.56 -5.82 -14.68
C LEU A 701 -21.24 -7.19 -14.70
N ASN A 702 -22.17 -7.46 -15.62
CA ASN A 702 -22.85 -8.76 -15.74
C ASN A 702 -21.86 -9.94 -15.85
N LYS A 703 -20.79 -9.83 -16.65
CA LYS A 703 -19.75 -10.88 -16.73
C LYS A 703 -19.08 -11.15 -15.39
N LEU A 704 -18.84 -10.11 -14.59
CA LEU A 704 -18.26 -10.25 -13.24
C LEU A 704 -19.26 -10.92 -12.29
N ARG A 705 -20.54 -10.51 -12.34
CA ARG A 705 -21.66 -11.10 -11.59
C ARG A 705 -21.80 -12.60 -11.89
N ASP A 706 -21.78 -12.99 -13.16
CA ASP A 706 -21.84 -14.39 -13.60
C ASP A 706 -20.66 -15.22 -13.08
N VAL A 707 -19.45 -14.66 -13.10
CA VAL A 707 -18.25 -15.32 -12.56
C VAL A 707 -18.32 -15.46 -11.04
N LEU A 708 -18.90 -14.50 -10.31
CA LEU A 708 -19.04 -14.53 -8.86
C LEU A 708 -20.06 -15.57 -8.38
N GLY A 709 -21.17 -15.74 -9.11
CA GLY A 709 -22.20 -16.72 -8.77
C GLY A 709 -22.98 -16.35 -7.50
N ASP A 710 -23.00 -17.24 -6.50
CA ASP A 710 -23.64 -17.02 -5.20
C ASP A 710 -22.97 -15.90 -4.39
N LYS A 711 -21.65 -15.72 -4.55
CA LYS A 711 -20.85 -14.71 -3.81
C LYS A 711 -21.16 -13.26 -4.20
N VAL A 712 -22.11 -13.01 -5.11
CA VAL A 712 -22.67 -11.67 -5.38
C VAL A 712 -23.53 -11.14 -4.22
N ARG A 713 -23.81 -11.96 -3.20
CA ARG A 713 -24.44 -11.54 -1.94
C ARG A 713 -23.48 -11.71 -0.76
N TYR A 714 -23.52 -10.72 0.14
CA TYR A 714 -22.91 -10.83 1.47
C TYR A 714 -23.98 -10.77 2.54
N ASP A 715 -24.63 -11.91 2.75
CA ASP A 715 -25.46 -12.16 3.92
C ASP A 715 -24.54 -12.70 5.04
N VAL A 716 -24.19 -11.83 6.00
CA VAL A 716 -23.52 -12.27 7.25
C VAL A 716 -24.49 -13.17 8.00
N LYS A 717 -24.02 -14.35 8.43
CA LYS A 717 -24.73 -15.17 9.40
C LYS A 717 -24.52 -14.54 10.77
N ILE A 718 -25.53 -13.83 11.28
CA ILE A 718 -25.57 -13.23 12.62
C ILE A 718 -26.13 -14.26 13.60
#